data_AF-G0PK49-F1
#
_entry.id   AF-G0PK49-F1
#
_cell.length_a   1.000
_cell.length_b   1.000
_cell.length_c   1.000
_cell.angle_alpha   90.00
_cell.angle_beta   90.00
_cell.angle_gamma   90.00
#
_symmetry.space_group_name_H-M   'P 1'
#
loop_
_entity.id
_entity.type
_entity.pdbx_description
1 polymer ?
#
loop_
_entity_poly.entity_id
_entity_poly.type
_entity_poly.pdbx_seq_one_letter_code
_entity_poly.pdbx_strand_id
1 'polypeptide(L)'
;MDRTYLQVSELESFIKDEKFQLVDEIDEHCLLDLKQEGSLRVKIKKDESLHDGFVWSKTRHGKNREVLFRHQPFYKKILLFNTETTSVQAVELDQPFLRKQTVLYGDFYHLYYFLITDDDLKLPEELDRPVPKKRISKKEANMMRTVVMPFRNMTSSSKLCQSMGINVTGKQIANLARNSKDTLIGNSGPKRRTTIPMAEELEKLYPDQFSFEKDDDGLLSDLCFIHIFDEPVQLFLSASPTCAEWDSWVVFMDSLAAMIRPDRKVKIEELLKETPSGLFHPSRIHVDTTFNLGDVYVTIVLGEINSFQTKNASTKFRVVPLGYMLHSKKSKCYHQKFATRLNLAFGKHNDPTSPRRGACLLADGEEALECYAEALNIPLIRCDAHILSLLRHNFKSNVMNANAKRYIWGWKTDHGLWKAGLLQFFTERAFRKGLRRIKGYVDRSLHDWLTVNTPMLFNSASNYAKMKAGHLLQYSTNNQNETFNKIIKDSIKKKHTAPQLIEKLDQIFDDKIAQCWYAASGCSGHVQLSQNDPKWNSDQKLNHLKSIGLAGPRIHLIDVPPSILKRFCREKICAAEALIDKVVLVSADGDDYNLKDVSLTSSNSRYLTVCPDENKPFVCSKCPDTMPDFVCHHILFVLLQLPPLKRNKFWKFYDNQALKNTFGVKGGSKPSDRFGLKRSATNHVRTIKDVTTMSVFDGDSSGDSDIDDSTQKTTNLLLTPGPRGSSPVSSSSILSPSNNTSTASTSVARPRTSGDLSFSPKVTSTPDDSSLNSSRRSGRQRYISKDFLPRRNCYFDFRVPTRRYSPVEDGDDSTSSSFLQ
;
A
#
# COMPACT_ATOMS: atom_id res chain seq x y z
N MET A 1 38.50 -61.11 13.19
CA MET A 1 37.73 -60.99 11.94
C MET A 1 37.91 -59.57 11.45
N ASP A 2 38.31 -59.36 10.20
CA ASP A 2 38.39 -58.01 9.64
C ASP A 2 36.97 -57.45 9.49
N ARG A 3 36.60 -56.50 10.37
CA ARG A 3 35.32 -55.80 10.29
C ARG A 3 35.32 -54.92 9.04
N THR A 4 34.51 -55.28 8.04
CA THR A 4 34.41 -54.58 6.76
C THR A 4 32.96 -54.24 6.42
N TYR A 5 32.74 -53.44 5.38
CA TYR A 5 31.38 -53.15 4.89
C TYR A 5 30.70 -54.44 4.44
N LEU A 6 29.45 -54.63 4.87
CA LEU A 6 28.66 -55.80 4.53
C LEU A 6 28.38 -55.85 3.03
N GLN A 7 28.58 -57.03 2.45
CA GLN A 7 28.16 -57.35 1.10
C GLN A 7 26.64 -57.52 1.04
N VAL A 8 26.09 -57.49 -0.18
CA VAL A 8 24.64 -57.61 -0.41
C VAL A 8 24.08 -58.89 0.21
N SER A 9 24.75 -60.03 0.02
CA SER A 9 24.34 -61.32 0.59
C SER A 9 24.30 -61.32 2.13
N GLU A 10 25.24 -60.62 2.77
CA GLU A 10 25.32 -60.50 4.23
C GLU A 10 24.23 -59.57 4.77
N LEU A 11 23.98 -58.45 4.07
CA LEU A 11 22.87 -57.55 4.39
C LEU A 11 21.52 -58.28 4.31
N GLU A 12 21.29 -59.04 3.25
CA GLU A 12 20.06 -59.83 3.10
C GLU A 12 19.92 -60.88 4.19
N SER A 13 20.99 -61.63 4.51
CA SER A 13 20.98 -62.58 5.62
C SER A 13 20.66 -61.88 6.94
N PHE A 14 21.32 -60.76 7.25
CA PHE A 14 21.11 -60.07 8.52
C PHE A 14 19.73 -59.41 8.64
N ILE A 15 19.17 -58.91 7.54
CA ILE A 15 17.81 -58.39 7.51
C ILE A 15 16.80 -59.53 7.69
N LYS A 16 17.00 -60.67 6.99
CA LYS A 16 16.11 -61.84 7.06
C LYS A 16 16.14 -62.50 8.44
N ASP A 17 17.31 -62.57 9.05
CA ASP A 17 17.53 -63.17 10.38
C ASP A 17 17.21 -62.19 11.53
N GLU A 18 16.65 -61.01 11.23
CA GLU A 18 16.33 -59.93 12.20
C GLU A 18 17.50 -59.52 13.12
N LYS A 19 18.73 -59.56 12.61
CA LYS A 19 19.95 -59.22 13.38
C LYS A 19 20.17 -57.71 13.58
N PHE A 20 19.26 -56.86 13.10
CA PHE A 20 19.26 -55.42 13.34
C PHE A 20 18.26 -55.07 14.45
N GLN A 21 18.76 -54.52 15.55
CA GLN A 21 17.95 -54.09 16.68
C GLN A 21 17.11 -52.85 16.31
N LEU A 22 15.81 -52.90 16.58
CA LEU A 22 14.94 -51.74 16.38
C LEU A 22 15.20 -50.70 17.48
N VAL A 23 15.48 -49.47 17.09
CA VAL A 23 15.67 -48.32 18.00
C VAL A 23 14.94 -47.09 17.47
N ASP A 24 14.45 -46.24 18.37
CA ASP A 24 13.74 -44.99 18.01
C ASP A 24 14.74 -43.88 17.62
N GLU A 25 15.90 -43.82 18.29
CA GLU A 25 17.02 -42.97 17.90
C GLU A 25 18.37 -43.59 18.30
N ILE A 26 19.46 -43.03 17.78
CA ILE A 26 20.82 -43.45 18.10
C ILE A 26 21.26 -42.61 19.30
N ASP A 27 21.00 -43.13 20.49
CA ASP A 27 21.32 -42.51 21.75
C ASP A 27 22.72 -42.91 22.27
N GLU A 28 23.10 -42.37 23.43
CA GLU A 28 24.38 -42.67 24.05
C GLU A 28 24.54 -44.16 24.37
N HIS A 29 23.46 -44.85 24.72
CA HIS A 29 23.49 -46.28 25.03
C HIS A 29 23.87 -47.12 23.80
N CYS A 30 23.24 -46.85 22.65
CA CYS A 30 23.61 -47.48 21.38
C CYS A 30 25.09 -47.27 21.04
N LEU A 31 25.61 -46.06 21.29
CA LEU A 31 27.00 -45.73 20.98
C LEU A 31 28.00 -46.33 21.99
N LEU A 32 27.59 -46.55 23.24
CA LEU A 32 28.37 -47.29 24.23
C LEU A 32 28.51 -48.77 23.84
N ASP A 33 27.44 -49.38 23.33
CA ASP A 33 27.50 -50.76 22.80
C ASP A 33 28.48 -50.85 21.62
N LEU A 34 28.46 -49.86 20.72
CA LEU A 34 29.45 -49.76 19.65
C LEU A 34 30.89 -49.63 20.19
N LYS A 35 31.09 -48.86 21.27
CA LYS A 35 32.41 -48.69 21.91
C LYS A 35 32.91 -49.99 22.55
N GLN A 36 32.01 -50.79 23.14
CA GLN A 36 32.35 -52.05 23.81
C GLN A 36 32.53 -53.22 22.83
N GLU A 37 31.61 -53.39 21.88
CA GLU A 37 31.56 -54.54 20.98
C GLU A 37 32.33 -54.32 19.67
N GLY A 38 32.67 -53.06 19.37
CA GLY A 38 33.35 -52.64 18.15
C GLY A 38 32.51 -52.75 16.87
N SER A 39 31.25 -53.16 16.98
CA SER A 39 30.27 -53.14 15.88
C SER A 39 28.84 -53.03 16.42
N LEU A 40 27.98 -52.32 15.72
CA LEU A 40 26.57 -52.11 16.11
C LEU A 40 25.66 -52.24 14.88
N ARG A 41 24.54 -52.95 15.03
CA ARG A 41 23.54 -53.16 13.98
C ARG A 41 22.17 -52.72 14.46
N VAL A 42 21.70 -51.59 13.96
CA VAL A 42 20.39 -51.01 14.34
C VAL A 42 19.51 -50.72 13.12
N LYS A 43 18.20 -50.75 13.30
CA LYS A 43 17.20 -50.31 12.31
C LYS A 43 16.31 -49.22 12.90
N ILE A 44 16.05 -48.17 12.12
CA ILE A 44 15.27 -46.98 12.52
C ILE A 44 14.20 -46.70 11.47
N LYS A 45 13.02 -46.24 11.90
CA LYS A 45 11.92 -45.96 10.97
C LYS A 45 12.26 -44.79 10.05
N LYS A 46 11.81 -44.86 8.79
CA LYS A 46 12.16 -43.90 7.72
C LYS A 46 11.82 -42.43 8.03
N ASP A 47 10.79 -42.18 8.82
CA ASP A 47 10.32 -40.82 9.16
C ASP A 47 11.05 -40.21 10.36
N GLU A 48 11.93 -40.96 11.01
CA GLU A 48 12.70 -40.53 12.17
C GLU A 48 14.08 -40.00 11.80
N SER A 49 14.70 -39.29 12.74
CA SER A 49 15.97 -38.58 12.50
C SER A 49 17.16 -39.52 12.69
N LEU A 50 17.91 -39.80 11.62
CA LEU A 50 19.19 -40.54 11.63
C LEU A 50 20.35 -39.72 12.22
N HIS A 51 20.17 -39.13 13.41
CA HIS A 51 21.18 -38.30 14.04
C HIS A 51 21.98 -39.11 15.08
N ASP A 52 23.30 -39.15 14.93
CA ASP A 52 24.23 -39.92 15.77
C ASP A 52 25.41 -39.07 16.31
N GLY A 53 25.36 -37.74 16.19
CA GLY A 53 26.41 -36.84 16.66
C GLY A 53 27.76 -36.86 15.90
N PHE A 54 27.98 -37.82 15.00
CA PHE A 54 29.21 -37.96 14.23
C PHE A 54 29.22 -37.14 12.93
N VAL A 55 30.41 -36.88 12.36
CA VAL A 55 30.57 -36.09 11.13
C VAL A 55 30.92 -36.98 9.95
N TRP A 56 29.88 -37.39 9.23
CA TRP A 56 29.99 -38.24 8.03
C TRP A 56 30.28 -37.46 6.74
N SER A 57 30.08 -36.14 6.75
CA SER A 57 30.35 -35.28 5.59
C SER A 57 30.70 -33.87 6.02
N LYS A 58 31.70 -33.26 5.37
CA LYS A 58 32.10 -31.86 5.62
C LYS A 58 32.75 -31.28 4.37
N THR A 59 32.29 -30.10 3.95
CA THR A 59 32.94 -29.35 2.87
C THR A 59 33.41 -28.00 3.42
N ARG A 60 34.71 -27.71 3.32
CA ARG A 60 35.26 -26.39 3.66
C ARG A 60 35.49 -25.60 2.37
N HIS A 61 35.01 -24.37 2.37
CA HIS A 61 35.16 -23.44 1.25
C HIS A 61 36.16 -22.33 1.57
N GLY A 62 36.97 -21.94 0.60
CA GLY A 62 37.87 -20.79 0.67
C GLY A 62 37.14 -19.45 0.49
N LYS A 63 37.89 -18.34 0.57
CA LYS A 63 37.35 -16.97 0.42
C LYS A 63 36.56 -16.77 -0.88
N ASN A 64 36.95 -17.48 -1.94
CA ASN A 64 36.32 -17.42 -3.26
C ASN A 64 35.23 -18.49 -3.49
N ARG A 65 34.79 -19.21 -2.45
CA ARG A 65 33.93 -20.40 -2.52
C ARG A 65 34.50 -21.61 -3.23
N GLU A 66 35.77 -21.60 -3.58
CA GLU A 66 36.46 -22.81 -4.00
C GLU A 66 36.43 -23.86 -2.87
N VAL A 67 36.32 -25.13 -3.23
CA VAL A 67 36.33 -26.23 -2.26
C VAL A 67 37.77 -26.49 -1.88
N LEU A 68 38.14 -26.16 -0.64
CA LEU A 68 39.48 -26.43 -0.11
C LEU A 68 39.60 -27.84 0.45
N PHE A 69 38.50 -28.38 0.97
CA PHE A 69 38.46 -29.71 1.57
C PHE A 69 37.06 -30.29 1.44
N ARG A 70 36.96 -31.58 1.11
CA ARG A 70 35.69 -32.30 1.01
C ARG A 70 35.81 -33.71 1.55
N HIS A 71 35.13 -33.94 2.66
CA HIS A 71 34.84 -35.24 3.24
C HIS A 71 33.40 -35.63 2.89
N GLN A 72 33.18 -36.78 2.27
CA GLN A 72 31.84 -37.21 1.85
C GLN A 72 31.69 -38.73 1.87
N PRO A 73 30.47 -39.25 2.12
CA PRO A 73 30.18 -40.66 1.97
C PRO A 73 30.33 -41.13 0.53
N PHE A 74 30.59 -42.42 0.38
CA PHE A 74 30.55 -43.15 -0.87
C PHE A 74 29.16 -43.76 -1.07
N TYR A 75 28.60 -43.61 -2.28
CA TYR A 75 27.25 -44.07 -2.60
C TYR A 75 27.36 -45.19 -3.65
N LYS A 76 26.87 -46.39 -3.31
CA LYS A 76 26.89 -47.56 -4.18
C LYS A 76 25.46 -48.03 -4.42
N LYS A 77 25.03 -48.13 -5.68
CA LYS A 77 23.76 -48.77 -6.04
C LYS A 77 23.88 -50.28 -5.82
N ILE A 78 22.90 -50.86 -5.14
CA ILE A 78 22.82 -52.29 -4.85
C ILE A 78 21.38 -52.79 -5.04
N LEU A 79 21.23 -54.10 -5.22
CA LEU A 79 19.95 -54.77 -5.34
C LEU A 79 19.74 -55.59 -4.07
N LEU A 80 18.84 -55.17 -3.18
CA LEU A 80 18.49 -55.89 -1.94
C LEU A 80 17.10 -56.50 -2.10
N PHE A 81 16.99 -57.82 -1.99
CA PHE A 81 15.75 -58.59 -2.22
C PHE A 81 15.03 -58.17 -3.50
N ASN A 82 15.78 -58.12 -4.62
CA ASN A 82 15.30 -57.64 -5.94
C ASN A 82 14.80 -56.19 -5.99
N THR A 83 15.07 -55.37 -4.97
CA THR A 83 14.73 -53.94 -4.94
C THR A 83 15.99 -53.09 -5.09
N GLU A 84 16.00 -52.15 -6.05
CA GLU A 84 17.11 -51.21 -6.22
C GLU A 84 17.15 -50.21 -5.05
N THR A 85 18.28 -50.16 -4.35
CA THR A 85 18.51 -49.20 -3.27
C THR A 85 19.95 -48.71 -3.27
N THR A 86 20.24 -47.71 -2.45
CA THR A 86 21.58 -47.12 -2.35
C THR A 86 22.21 -47.47 -1.01
N SER A 87 23.34 -48.15 -1.05
CA SER A 87 24.22 -48.32 0.11
C SER A 87 25.10 -47.10 0.27
N VAL A 88 24.91 -46.40 1.38
CA VAL A 88 25.74 -45.25 1.77
C VAL A 88 26.81 -45.74 2.72
N GLN A 89 28.07 -45.67 2.29
CA GLN A 89 29.24 -46.03 3.09
C GLN A 89 29.95 -44.76 3.53
N ALA A 90 30.10 -44.57 4.82
CA ALA A 90 30.64 -43.36 5.41
C ALA A 90 31.78 -43.68 6.37
N VAL A 91 32.78 -42.80 6.38
CA VAL A 91 33.89 -42.81 7.32
C VAL A 91 33.76 -41.57 8.18
N GLU A 92 34.01 -41.67 9.49
CA GLU A 92 33.98 -40.51 10.37
C GLU A 92 35.17 -39.60 10.09
N LEU A 93 34.99 -38.28 10.20
CA LEU A 93 36.00 -37.30 9.81
C LEU A 93 37.21 -37.26 10.74
N ASP A 94 36.98 -37.26 12.05
CA ASP A 94 37.99 -37.06 13.09
C ASP A 94 38.49 -38.40 13.66
N GLN A 95 37.70 -39.47 13.50
CA GLN A 95 38.00 -40.85 13.90
C GLN A 95 37.92 -41.80 12.69
N PRO A 96 38.95 -41.85 11.81
CA PRO A 96 38.90 -42.58 10.54
C PRO A 96 38.70 -44.10 10.67
N PHE A 97 38.94 -44.66 11.86
CA PHE A 97 38.69 -46.06 12.17
C PHE A 97 37.20 -46.38 12.38
N LEU A 98 36.35 -45.39 12.62
CA LEU A 98 34.90 -45.55 12.69
C LEU A 98 34.25 -45.45 11.31
N ARG A 99 33.49 -46.48 10.95
CA ARG A 99 32.75 -46.57 9.69
C ARG A 99 31.27 -46.84 9.92
N LYS A 100 30.46 -46.40 8.95
CA LYS A 100 29.02 -46.62 8.91
C LYS A 100 28.55 -47.02 7.53
N GLN A 101 27.68 -48.02 7.46
CA GLN A 101 26.90 -48.37 6.27
C GLN A 101 25.43 -48.14 6.54
N THR A 102 24.72 -47.52 5.60
CA THR A 102 23.28 -47.28 5.69
C THR A 102 22.60 -47.74 4.41
N VAL A 103 21.55 -48.55 4.57
CA VAL A 103 20.68 -49.00 3.47
C VAL A 103 19.22 -48.80 3.86
N LEU A 104 18.39 -48.38 2.89
CA LEU A 104 16.95 -48.30 3.06
C LEU A 104 16.30 -49.54 2.44
N TYR A 105 15.52 -50.26 3.23
CA TYR A 105 14.72 -51.39 2.78
C TYR A 105 13.39 -51.40 3.54
N GLY A 106 12.27 -51.48 2.82
CA GLY A 106 10.94 -51.25 3.38
C GLY A 106 10.81 -49.85 4.01
N ASP A 107 10.23 -49.80 5.21
CA ASP A 107 10.05 -48.56 6.00
C ASP A 107 11.18 -48.29 7.00
N PHE A 108 12.31 -48.99 6.89
CA PHE A 108 13.41 -48.88 7.84
C PHE A 108 14.76 -48.57 7.18
N TYR A 109 15.50 -47.66 7.79
CA TYR A 109 16.93 -47.51 7.58
C TYR A 109 17.65 -48.55 8.42
N HIS A 110 18.43 -49.42 7.78
CA HIS A 110 19.31 -50.37 8.45
C HIS A 110 20.71 -49.77 8.48
N LEU A 111 21.26 -49.61 9.69
CA LEU A 111 22.53 -48.98 9.94
C LEU A 111 23.49 -50.00 10.58
N TYR A 112 24.67 -50.10 9.97
CA TYR A 112 25.76 -50.93 10.48
C TYR A 112 26.97 -50.05 10.77
N TYR A 113 27.34 -49.96 12.04
CA TYR A 113 28.52 -49.26 12.51
C TYR A 113 29.61 -50.28 12.85
N PHE A 114 30.87 -49.96 12.59
CA PHE A 114 31.99 -50.81 12.97
C PHE A 114 33.30 -50.04 13.08
N LEU A 115 34.18 -50.54 13.95
CA LEU A 115 35.56 -50.08 14.12
C LEU A 115 36.49 -51.00 13.32
N ILE A 116 37.37 -50.44 12.50
CA ILE A 116 38.34 -51.21 11.69
C ILE A 116 39.52 -51.69 12.55
N THR A 117 39.84 -50.92 13.59
CA THR A 117 40.92 -51.14 14.56
C THR A 117 40.31 -51.15 15.95
N ASP A 118 41.00 -51.74 16.93
CA ASP A 118 40.60 -51.69 18.35
C ASP A 118 41.03 -50.37 19.02
N ASP A 119 41.04 -49.27 18.25
CA ASP A 119 41.31 -47.93 18.77
C ASP A 119 40.14 -47.49 19.67
N ASP A 120 40.46 -46.76 20.74
CA ASP A 120 39.47 -46.27 21.70
C ASP A 120 38.53 -45.23 21.03
N LEU A 121 37.28 -45.63 20.83
CA LEU A 121 36.24 -44.78 20.25
C LEU A 121 35.85 -43.69 21.24
N LYS A 122 36.04 -42.43 20.83
CA LYS A 122 35.51 -41.28 21.54
C LYS A 122 34.06 -41.03 21.13
N LEU A 123 33.16 -40.96 22.12
CA LEU A 123 31.76 -40.61 21.88
C LEU A 123 31.63 -39.14 21.45
N PRO A 124 30.54 -38.73 20.78
CA PRO A 124 30.37 -37.36 20.28
C PRO A 124 30.57 -36.26 21.34
N GLU A 125 30.25 -36.53 22.60
CA GLU A 125 30.43 -35.60 23.73
C GLU A 125 31.87 -35.52 24.23
N GLU A 126 32.66 -36.58 24.02
CA GLU A 126 34.08 -36.67 24.42
C GLU A 126 35.03 -36.03 23.39
N LEU A 127 34.52 -35.69 22.20
CA LEU A 127 35.29 -35.03 21.15
C LEU A 127 35.41 -33.53 21.41
N ASP A 128 36.61 -32.96 21.22
CA ASP A 128 36.87 -31.52 21.31
C ASP A 128 36.33 -30.76 20.07
N ARG A 129 35.04 -30.92 19.81
CA ARG A 129 34.29 -30.21 18.77
C ARG A 129 32.81 -30.08 19.12
N PRO A 130 32.10 -29.06 18.60
CA PRO A 130 30.66 -28.98 18.77
C PRO A 130 29.95 -30.16 18.11
N VAL A 131 29.07 -30.84 18.84
CA VAL A 131 28.18 -31.87 18.29
C VAL A 131 27.30 -31.23 17.20
N PRO A 132 27.22 -31.81 15.98
CA PRO A 132 26.35 -31.31 14.93
C PRO A 132 24.91 -31.26 15.43
N LYS A 133 24.21 -30.13 15.23
CA LYS A 133 22.81 -30.03 15.70
C LYS A 133 21.86 -30.89 14.86
N LYS A 134 20.92 -31.56 15.53
CA LYS A 134 19.79 -32.31 14.92
C LYS A 134 19.06 -31.43 13.92
N ARG A 135 18.66 -32.00 12.77
CA ARG A 135 17.78 -31.32 11.81
C ARG A 135 16.42 -31.13 12.46
N ILE A 136 15.73 -30.04 12.13
CA ILE A 136 14.37 -29.83 12.62
C ILE A 136 13.46 -30.92 12.06
N SER A 137 12.63 -31.54 12.90
CA SER A 137 11.70 -32.58 12.47
C SER A 137 10.61 -31.99 11.56
N LYS A 138 9.91 -32.84 10.80
CA LYS A 138 8.79 -32.41 9.95
C LYS A 138 7.64 -31.83 10.78
N LYS A 139 7.37 -32.40 11.97
CA LYS A 139 6.34 -31.94 12.91
C LYS A 139 6.66 -30.56 13.47
N GLU A 140 7.88 -30.37 13.98
CA GLU A 140 8.35 -29.05 14.47
C GLU A 140 8.40 -28.03 13.34
N ALA A 141 8.87 -28.40 12.14
CA ALA A 141 8.86 -27.50 10.99
C ALA A 141 7.45 -27.05 10.60
N ASN A 142 6.45 -27.92 10.75
CA ASN A 142 5.06 -27.56 10.50
C ASN A 142 4.52 -26.61 11.58
N MET A 143 4.72 -26.95 12.87
CA MET A 143 4.38 -26.09 14.01
C MET A 143 5.02 -24.70 13.89
N MET A 144 6.28 -24.66 13.47
CA MET A 144 7.02 -23.42 13.22
C MET A 144 6.34 -22.56 12.16
N ARG A 145 5.85 -23.17 11.06
CA ARG A 145 5.23 -22.43 9.95
C ARG A 145 3.81 -21.96 10.28
N THR A 146 3.05 -22.71 11.05
CA THR A 146 1.63 -22.43 11.29
C THR A 146 1.36 -21.63 12.56
N VAL A 147 2.17 -21.84 13.61
CA VAL A 147 1.92 -21.26 14.95
C VAL A 147 2.99 -20.25 15.34
N VAL A 148 4.28 -20.58 15.15
CA VAL A 148 5.38 -19.78 15.71
C VAL A 148 5.78 -18.60 14.83
N MET A 149 6.04 -18.83 13.55
CA MET A 149 6.61 -17.83 12.64
C MET A 149 5.64 -16.81 12.03
N PRO A 150 4.34 -17.10 11.81
CA PRO A 150 3.43 -16.12 11.22
C PRO A 150 3.47 -14.81 12.02
N PHE A 151 3.70 -13.70 11.29
CA PHE A 151 3.67 -12.33 11.83
C PHE A 151 4.71 -12.01 12.92
N ARG A 152 5.65 -12.92 13.20
CA ARG A 152 6.75 -12.70 14.17
C ARG A 152 8.07 -12.49 13.43
N ASN A 153 8.89 -11.59 13.98
CA ASN A 153 10.28 -11.47 13.54
C ASN A 153 11.12 -12.63 14.09
N MET A 154 12.29 -12.83 13.50
CA MET A 154 13.24 -13.90 13.83
C MET A 154 13.56 -14.04 15.33
N THR A 155 13.73 -12.92 16.04
CA THR A 155 14.07 -12.91 17.47
C THR A 155 12.87 -13.31 18.33
N SER A 156 11.68 -12.80 18.02
CA SER A 156 10.44 -13.14 18.69
C SER A 156 10.07 -14.61 18.47
N SER A 157 10.22 -15.12 17.24
CA SER A 157 10.03 -16.54 16.95
C SER A 157 11.00 -17.40 17.76
N SER A 158 12.27 -16.99 17.88
CA SER A 158 13.26 -17.72 18.69
C SER A 158 12.90 -17.79 20.17
N LYS A 159 12.37 -16.71 20.75
CA LYS A 159 11.94 -16.70 22.16
C LYS A 159 10.73 -17.60 22.39
N LEU A 160 9.77 -17.58 21.47
CA LEU A 160 8.59 -18.44 21.54
C LEU A 160 8.96 -19.92 21.36
N CYS A 161 9.91 -20.23 20.48
CA CYS A 161 10.44 -21.60 20.37
C CYS A 161 11.01 -22.07 21.71
N GLN A 162 11.81 -21.23 22.36
CA GLN A 162 12.40 -21.56 23.66
C GLN A 162 11.33 -21.78 24.73
N SER A 163 10.28 -20.96 24.78
CA SER A 163 9.17 -21.17 25.73
C SER A 163 8.34 -22.41 25.43
N MET A 164 8.28 -22.84 24.16
CA MET A 164 7.62 -24.09 23.73
C MET A 164 8.54 -25.32 23.83
N GLY A 165 9.77 -25.19 24.36
CA GLY A 165 10.75 -26.28 24.43
C GLY A 165 11.35 -26.70 23.08
N ILE A 166 11.11 -25.94 22.01
CA ILE A 166 11.62 -26.24 20.66
C ILE A 166 13.01 -25.61 20.49
N ASN A 167 14.04 -26.45 20.40
CA ASN A 167 15.43 -26.00 20.25
C ASN A 167 15.81 -25.77 18.77
N VAL A 168 15.61 -24.55 18.28
CA VAL A 168 15.97 -24.14 16.91
C VAL A 168 17.06 -23.06 16.86
N THR A 169 17.95 -23.17 15.87
CA THR A 169 18.96 -22.15 15.58
C THR A 169 18.38 -21.01 14.73
N GLY A 170 18.96 -19.82 14.84
CA GLY A 170 18.59 -18.70 13.96
C GLY A 170 18.72 -19.02 12.46
N LYS A 171 19.64 -19.92 12.08
CA LYS A 171 19.79 -20.39 10.68
C LYS A 171 18.64 -21.30 10.25
N GLN A 172 18.16 -22.19 11.12
CA GLN A 172 16.98 -23.03 10.86
C GLN A 172 15.72 -22.18 10.73
N ILE A 173 15.53 -21.22 11.65
CA ILE A 173 14.42 -20.27 11.57
C ILE A 173 14.50 -19.49 10.25
N ALA A 174 15.69 -19.04 9.84
CA ALA A 174 15.85 -18.22 8.64
C ALA A 174 15.58 -19.01 7.36
N ASN A 175 15.94 -20.30 7.34
CA ASN A 175 15.66 -21.18 6.22
C ASN A 175 14.16 -21.51 6.09
N LEU A 176 13.46 -21.69 7.21
CA LEU A 176 12.01 -21.91 7.23
C LEU A 176 11.23 -20.65 6.84
N ALA A 177 11.66 -19.47 7.32
CA ALA A 177 11.06 -18.18 7.00
C ALA A 177 11.06 -17.86 5.50
N ARG A 178 12.06 -18.31 4.74
CA ARG A 178 12.14 -18.10 3.28
C ARG A 178 10.97 -18.69 2.50
N ASN A 179 10.32 -19.72 3.04
CA ASN A 179 9.24 -20.45 2.39
C ASN A 179 7.88 -20.21 3.07
N SER A 180 7.81 -19.26 4.00
CA SER A 180 6.59 -18.94 4.75
C SER A 180 6.08 -17.56 4.30
N LYS A 181 4.88 -17.52 3.70
CA LYS A 181 4.31 -16.32 3.09
C LYS A 181 4.09 -15.18 4.10
N ASP A 182 3.80 -15.53 5.35
CA ASP A 182 3.39 -14.59 6.39
C ASP A 182 4.49 -14.25 7.41
N THR A 183 5.73 -14.69 7.16
CA THR A 183 6.84 -14.47 8.09
C THR A 183 7.61 -13.20 7.75
N LEU A 184 7.86 -12.37 8.77
CA LEU A 184 8.59 -11.11 8.62
C LEU A 184 10.09 -11.37 8.45
N ILE A 185 10.56 -11.36 7.21
CA ILE A 185 11.97 -11.55 6.87
C ILE A 185 12.75 -10.24 7.15
N GLY A 186 13.18 -10.02 8.39
CA GLY A 186 14.07 -8.91 8.78
C GLY A 186 13.93 -8.41 10.23
N ASN A 187 14.65 -7.34 10.58
CA ASN A 187 14.49 -6.59 11.85
C ASN A 187 13.27 -5.65 11.83
N SER A 188 12.59 -5.53 10.69
CA SER A 188 11.42 -4.70 10.47
C SER A 188 10.15 -5.51 10.74
N GLY A 189 9.42 -5.05 11.74
CA GLY A 189 8.19 -5.67 12.23
C GLY A 189 7.77 -5.01 13.54
N PRO A 190 6.48 -5.07 13.88
CA PRO A 190 6.02 -4.64 15.19
C PRO A 190 6.71 -5.47 16.30
N LYS A 191 7.19 -4.80 17.34
CA LYS A 191 7.64 -5.46 18.58
C LYS A 191 6.56 -5.22 19.62
N ARG A 192 5.74 -6.23 19.93
CA ARG A 192 4.62 -6.13 20.89
C ARG A 192 5.05 -5.40 22.17
N ARG A 193 4.38 -4.28 22.44
CA ARG A 193 4.58 -3.38 23.59
C ARG A 193 3.26 -3.05 24.28
N THR A 194 2.16 -3.06 23.54
CA THR A 194 0.79 -2.91 24.03
C THR A 194 0.43 -4.12 24.86
N THR A 195 0.00 -3.87 26.09
CA THR A 195 -0.39 -4.90 27.06
C THR A 195 -1.92 -5.09 27.04
N ILE A 196 -2.40 -6.17 27.65
CA ILE A 196 -3.85 -6.42 27.79
C ILE A 196 -4.56 -5.31 28.57
N PRO A 197 -4.05 -4.83 29.72
CA PRO A 197 -4.69 -3.72 30.44
C PRO A 197 -4.84 -2.46 29.57
N MET A 198 -3.85 -2.16 28.73
CA MET A 198 -3.95 -1.04 27.78
C MET A 198 -5.04 -1.28 26.73
N ALA A 199 -5.21 -2.52 26.25
CA ALA A 199 -6.27 -2.87 25.31
C ALA A 199 -7.67 -2.78 25.95
N GLU A 200 -7.81 -3.24 27.19
CA GLU A 200 -9.07 -3.15 27.96
C GLU A 200 -9.46 -1.69 28.27
N GLU A 201 -8.48 -0.81 28.50
CA GLU A 201 -8.71 0.62 28.64
C GLU A 201 -9.16 1.26 27.31
N LEU A 202 -8.52 0.90 26.20
CA LEU A 202 -8.91 1.37 24.87
C LEU A 202 -10.31 0.90 24.47
N GLU A 203 -10.69 -0.32 24.80
CA GLU A 203 -12.05 -0.83 24.57
C GLU A 203 -13.11 -0.01 25.33
N LYS A 204 -12.80 0.44 26.56
CA LYS A 204 -13.69 1.31 27.33
C LYS A 204 -13.79 2.73 26.76
N LEU A 205 -12.67 3.28 26.30
CA LEU A 205 -12.62 4.62 25.72
C LEU A 205 -13.25 4.68 24.32
N TYR A 206 -13.13 3.60 23.56
CA TYR A 206 -13.49 3.52 22.15
C TYR A 206 -14.27 2.23 21.83
N PRO A 207 -15.42 1.98 22.48
CA PRO A 207 -16.13 0.70 22.39
C PRO A 207 -16.54 0.35 20.96
N ASP A 208 -16.93 1.37 20.19
CA ASP A 208 -17.31 1.17 18.80
C ASP A 208 -16.10 1.14 17.88
N GLN A 209 -14.92 1.65 18.23
CA GLN A 209 -13.77 1.79 17.32
C GLN A 209 -12.65 0.77 17.54
N PHE A 210 -12.66 0.09 18.68
CA PHE A 210 -11.61 -0.82 19.12
C PHE A 210 -12.12 -2.25 19.27
N SER A 211 -11.26 -3.23 18.95
CA SER A 211 -11.51 -4.64 19.20
C SER A 211 -10.17 -5.37 19.39
N PHE A 212 -10.14 -6.38 20.25
CA PHE A 212 -8.95 -7.18 20.47
C PHE A 212 -9.29 -8.62 20.88
N GLU A 213 -8.34 -9.53 20.69
CA GLU A 213 -8.47 -10.94 21.05
C GLU A 213 -7.28 -11.38 21.90
N LYS A 214 -7.51 -12.38 22.76
CA LYS A 214 -6.50 -13.06 23.57
C LYS A 214 -6.28 -14.46 22.99
N ASP A 215 -5.05 -14.97 23.00
CA ASP A 215 -4.81 -16.38 22.71
C ASP A 215 -4.97 -17.25 23.97
N ASP A 216 -4.86 -18.57 23.79
CA ASP A 216 -5.01 -19.57 24.86
C ASP A 216 -3.99 -19.39 25.99
N ASP A 217 -2.86 -18.72 25.72
CA ASP A 217 -1.82 -18.40 26.70
C ASP A 217 -2.06 -17.04 27.41
N GLY A 218 -3.20 -16.39 27.14
CA GLY A 218 -3.55 -15.11 27.73
C GLY A 218 -2.69 -13.95 27.21
N LEU A 219 -2.12 -14.05 26.01
CA LEU A 219 -1.42 -12.96 25.33
C LEU A 219 -2.33 -12.28 24.32
N LEU A 220 -2.10 -10.97 24.09
CA LEU A 220 -2.82 -10.19 23.08
C LEU A 220 -2.53 -10.78 21.68
N SER A 221 -3.47 -11.53 21.12
CA SER A 221 -3.30 -12.27 19.87
C SER A 221 -3.66 -11.42 18.65
N ASP A 222 -4.67 -10.57 18.81
CA ASP A 222 -5.15 -9.64 17.79
C ASP A 222 -5.58 -8.30 18.38
N LEU A 223 -5.47 -7.24 17.59
CA LEU A 223 -5.86 -5.89 17.96
C LEU A 223 -6.21 -5.13 16.69
N CYS A 224 -7.34 -4.42 16.72
CA CYS A 224 -7.79 -3.52 15.67
C CYS A 224 -8.43 -2.26 16.24
N PHE A 225 -7.98 -1.10 15.78
CA PHE A 225 -8.58 0.19 16.04
C PHE A 225 -8.85 0.89 14.72
N ILE A 226 -10.04 1.45 14.52
CA ILE A 226 -10.42 2.16 13.28
C ILE A 226 -10.96 3.54 13.66
N HIS A 227 -10.28 4.59 13.18
CA HIS A 227 -10.72 5.97 13.33
C HIS A 227 -11.05 6.59 11.97
N ILE A 228 -12.20 7.26 11.88
CA ILE A 228 -12.71 7.95 10.69
C ILE A 228 -12.92 9.42 11.06
N PHE A 229 -12.44 10.33 10.22
CA PHE A 229 -12.62 11.75 10.42
C PHE A 229 -13.82 12.24 9.60
N ASP A 230 -14.91 12.59 10.27
CA ASP A 230 -16.18 12.98 9.61
C ASP A 230 -16.01 14.24 8.72
N GLU A 231 -15.34 15.29 9.20
CA GLU A 231 -15.15 16.53 8.43
C GLU A 231 -14.33 16.33 7.14
N PRO A 232 -13.16 15.65 7.15
CA PRO A 232 -12.47 15.27 5.92
C PRO A 232 -13.31 14.42 4.96
N VAL A 233 -14.15 13.52 5.48
CA VAL A 233 -15.07 12.75 4.65
C VAL A 233 -16.08 13.66 3.97
N GLN A 234 -16.66 14.63 4.69
CA GLN A 234 -17.55 15.64 4.13
C GLN A 234 -16.85 16.48 3.04
N LEU A 235 -15.66 17.03 3.33
CA LEU A 235 -14.84 17.77 2.36
C LEU A 235 -14.57 16.95 1.10
N PHE A 236 -14.20 15.68 1.27
CA PHE A 236 -13.91 14.77 0.17
C PHE A 236 -15.14 14.47 -0.70
N LEU A 237 -16.28 14.20 -0.09
CA LEU A 237 -17.52 13.94 -0.82
C LEU A 237 -18.03 15.19 -1.54
N SER A 238 -17.96 16.36 -0.90
CA SER A 238 -18.31 17.64 -1.55
C SER A 238 -17.44 17.95 -2.76
N ALA A 239 -16.15 17.57 -2.73
CA ALA A 239 -15.23 17.70 -3.86
C ALA A 239 -15.38 16.61 -4.94
N SER A 240 -16.13 15.54 -4.65
CA SER A 240 -16.30 14.39 -5.53
C SER A 240 -17.40 14.61 -6.58
N PRO A 241 -17.30 13.98 -7.77
CA PRO A 241 -18.36 14.05 -8.77
C PRO A 241 -19.65 13.39 -8.25
N THR A 242 -20.77 13.88 -8.74
CA THR A 242 -22.06 13.20 -8.63
C THR A 242 -22.02 11.90 -9.43
N CYS A 243 -22.84 10.92 -9.04
CA CYS A 243 -22.98 9.66 -9.79
C CYS A 243 -23.43 9.93 -11.23
N ALA A 244 -24.27 10.94 -11.48
CA ALA A 244 -24.70 11.31 -12.83
C ALA A 244 -23.54 11.85 -13.69
N GLU A 245 -22.72 12.75 -13.14
CA GLU A 245 -21.50 13.24 -13.82
C GLU A 245 -20.53 12.10 -14.11
N TRP A 246 -20.36 11.19 -13.15
CA TRP A 246 -19.51 10.02 -13.28
C TRP A 246 -19.99 9.05 -14.37
N ASP A 247 -21.28 8.73 -14.40
CA ASP A 247 -21.86 7.82 -15.39
C ASP A 247 -21.77 8.42 -16.80
N SER A 248 -22.01 9.73 -16.93
CA SER A 248 -21.78 10.45 -18.19
C SER A 248 -20.32 10.38 -18.63
N TRP A 249 -19.36 10.52 -17.70
CA TRP A 249 -17.94 10.38 -17.98
C TRP A 249 -17.60 8.95 -18.46
N VAL A 250 -18.14 7.93 -17.80
CA VAL A 250 -17.95 6.52 -18.17
C VAL A 250 -18.46 6.25 -19.59
N VAL A 251 -19.67 6.71 -19.92
CA VAL A 251 -20.25 6.57 -21.27
C VAL A 251 -19.39 7.26 -22.31
N PHE A 252 -18.91 8.48 -22.02
CA PHE A 252 -18.01 9.21 -22.89
C PHE A 252 -16.69 8.44 -23.11
N MET A 253 -16.10 7.88 -22.06
CA MET A 253 -14.87 7.09 -22.16
C MET A 253 -15.05 5.79 -22.95
N ASP A 254 -16.21 5.16 -22.85
CA ASP A 254 -16.55 3.96 -23.63
C ASP A 254 -16.75 4.31 -25.11
N SER A 255 -17.34 5.47 -25.42
CA SER A 255 -17.43 5.98 -26.80
C SER A 255 -16.05 6.27 -27.39
N LEU A 256 -15.13 6.88 -26.62
CA LEU A 256 -13.74 7.10 -27.02
C LEU A 256 -13.02 5.78 -27.30
N ALA A 257 -13.30 4.73 -26.53
CA ALA A 257 -12.69 3.42 -26.74
C ALA A 257 -13.12 2.77 -28.07
N ALA A 258 -14.30 3.11 -28.59
CA ALA A 258 -14.85 2.62 -29.84
C ALA A 258 -14.42 3.45 -31.09
N MET A 259 -14.02 4.70 -30.93
CA MET A 259 -13.60 5.58 -32.04
C MET A 259 -12.37 5.08 -32.79
N ILE A 260 -12.24 5.40 -34.08
CA ILE A 260 -10.99 5.18 -34.83
C ILE A 260 -9.85 6.06 -34.28
N ARG A 261 -8.61 5.66 -34.56
CA ARG A 261 -7.40 6.26 -33.95
C ARG A 261 -7.28 7.78 -34.18
N PRO A 262 -7.47 8.31 -35.40
CA PRO A 262 -7.32 9.75 -35.66
C PRO A 262 -8.31 10.59 -34.84
N ASP A 263 -9.58 10.23 -34.87
CA ASP A 263 -10.66 10.95 -34.18
C ASP A 263 -10.48 10.92 -32.66
N ARG A 264 -10.12 9.75 -32.13
CA ARG A 264 -9.84 9.57 -30.71
C ARG A 264 -8.68 10.46 -30.24
N LYS A 265 -7.62 10.58 -31.05
CA LYS A 265 -6.48 11.44 -30.74
C LYS A 265 -6.91 12.90 -30.67
N VAL A 266 -7.66 13.38 -31.66
CA VAL A 266 -8.20 14.75 -31.67
C VAL A 266 -9.03 14.99 -30.41
N LYS A 267 -9.92 14.06 -30.07
CA LYS A 267 -10.80 14.23 -28.91
C LYS A 267 -10.04 14.25 -27.57
N ILE A 268 -8.98 13.46 -27.44
CA ILE A 268 -8.10 13.49 -26.25
C ILE A 268 -7.30 14.79 -26.19
N GLU A 269 -6.84 15.32 -27.32
CA GLU A 269 -6.18 16.61 -27.39
C GLU A 269 -7.12 17.76 -26.98
N GLU A 270 -8.41 17.69 -27.32
CA GLU A 270 -9.44 18.62 -26.83
C GLU A 270 -9.59 18.55 -25.30
N LEU A 271 -9.75 17.35 -24.73
CA LEU A 271 -9.85 17.17 -23.28
C LEU A 271 -8.64 17.73 -22.52
N LEU A 272 -7.43 17.57 -23.08
CA LEU A 272 -6.19 18.07 -22.47
C LEU A 272 -6.09 19.60 -22.52
N LYS A 273 -6.74 20.26 -23.48
CA LYS A 273 -6.86 21.73 -23.49
C LYS A 273 -7.77 22.21 -22.37
N GLU A 274 -8.88 21.52 -22.13
CA GLU A 274 -9.85 21.82 -21.08
C GLU A 274 -9.30 21.49 -19.68
N THR A 275 -8.50 20.44 -19.56
CA THR A 275 -7.93 19.96 -18.29
C THR A 275 -6.41 19.83 -18.36
N PRO A 276 -5.65 20.95 -18.31
CA PRO A 276 -4.19 20.92 -18.47
C PRO A 276 -3.46 20.16 -17.36
N SER A 277 -4.08 20.01 -16.18
CA SER A 277 -3.52 19.24 -15.06
C SER A 277 -3.44 17.73 -15.34
N GLY A 278 -4.19 17.25 -16.33
CA GLY A 278 -4.35 15.83 -16.63
C GLY A 278 -5.20 15.06 -15.62
N LEU A 279 -5.93 15.74 -14.74
CA LEU A 279 -6.83 15.14 -13.74
C LEU A 279 -8.20 15.78 -13.86
N PHE A 280 -9.18 15.01 -14.35
CA PHE A 280 -10.54 15.47 -14.59
C PHE A 280 -11.39 15.42 -13.31
N HIS A 281 -11.32 14.31 -12.57
CA HIS A 281 -11.94 14.16 -11.25
C HIS A 281 -10.86 14.01 -10.16
N PRO A 282 -10.40 15.13 -9.55
CA PRO A 282 -9.43 15.13 -8.46
C PRO A 282 -10.05 14.73 -7.11
N SER A 283 -10.64 13.53 -7.06
CA SER A 283 -11.30 12.91 -5.90
C SER A 283 -10.85 11.45 -5.72
N ARG A 284 -9.53 11.26 -5.72
CA ARG A 284 -8.90 9.94 -5.62
C ARG A 284 -8.72 9.54 -4.17
N ILE A 285 -8.94 8.26 -3.89
CA ILE A 285 -8.70 7.67 -2.58
C ILE A 285 -7.35 6.96 -2.64
N HIS A 286 -6.51 7.25 -1.67
CA HIS A 286 -5.17 6.70 -1.55
C HIS A 286 -5.13 5.83 -0.31
N VAL A 287 -4.74 4.56 -0.44
CA VAL A 287 -4.63 3.63 0.68
C VAL A 287 -3.24 3.01 0.72
N ASP A 288 -2.63 3.04 1.89
CA ASP A 288 -1.33 2.42 2.11
C ASP A 288 -1.17 1.93 3.55
N THR A 289 -0.32 0.90 3.72
CA THR A 289 0.00 0.32 5.02
C THR A 289 1.47 0.55 5.34
N THR A 290 1.73 1.36 6.38
CA THR A 290 3.09 1.72 6.80
C THR A 290 3.59 0.89 7.98
N PHE A 291 4.91 0.69 8.03
CA PHE A 291 5.61 -0.11 9.05
C PHE A 291 6.46 0.77 9.97
N ASN A 292 6.69 0.25 11.18
CA ASN A 292 7.63 0.77 12.17
C ASN A 292 7.20 2.02 12.96
N LEU A 293 5.91 2.35 13.00
CA LEU A 293 5.39 3.41 13.88
C LEU A 293 5.14 2.93 15.32
N GLY A 294 4.92 1.63 15.48
CA GLY A 294 4.66 1.02 16.78
C GLY A 294 4.79 -0.49 16.76
N ASP A 295 4.02 -1.12 17.63
CA ASP A 295 3.86 -2.56 17.74
C ASP A 295 2.63 -3.12 17.00
N VAL A 296 2.07 -2.30 16.11
CA VAL A 296 0.97 -2.60 15.21
C VAL A 296 1.32 -2.11 13.80
N TYR A 297 0.62 -2.62 12.79
CA TYR A 297 0.55 -2.03 11.47
C TYR A 297 -0.35 -0.80 11.50
N VAL A 298 -0.07 0.17 10.64
CA VAL A 298 -0.93 1.35 10.46
C VAL A 298 -1.32 1.44 9.00
N THR A 299 -2.61 1.35 8.73
CA THR A 299 -3.17 1.62 7.40
C THR A 299 -3.82 2.98 7.40
N ILE A 300 -3.52 3.77 6.37
CA ILE A 300 -3.99 5.15 6.25
C ILE A 300 -4.82 5.24 4.97
N VAL A 301 -5.96 5.92 5.07
CA VAL A 301 -6.79 6.26 3.93
C VAL A 301 -6.81 7.78 3.78
N LEU A 302 -6.38 8.26 2.62
CA LEU A 302 -6.38 9.67 2.28
C LEU A 302 -7.30 9.95 1.08
N GLY A 303 -7.91 11.13 1.06
CA GLY A 303 -8.72 11.62 -0.04
C GLY A 303 -8.10 12.86 -0.66
N GLU A 304 -7.97 12.88 -1.98
CA GLU A 304 -7.61 14.09 -2.72
C GLU A 304 -8.84 15.00 -2.88
N ILE A 305 -8.67 16.31 -2.70
CA ILE A 305 -9.72 17.32 -2.81
C ILE A 305 -9.23 18.52 -3.63
N ASN A 306 -10.10 19.04 -4.50
CA ASN A 306 -9.80 20.19 -5.34
C ASN A 306 -10.15 21.55 -4.73
N SER A 307 -10.93 21.59 -3.64
CA SER A 307 -11.35 22.82 -2.98
C SER A 307 -10.17 23.59 -2.37
N PHE A 308 -9.07 22.89 -2.08
CA PHE A 308 -7.86 23.45 -1.50
C PHE A 308 -6.62 23.07 -2.30
N GLN A 309 -5.65 23.97 -2.31
CA GLN A 309 -4.37 23.79 -2.98
C GLN A 309 -3.20 24.26 -2.10
N THR A 310 -2.02 23.69 -2.33
CA THR A 310 -0.79 24.15 -1.65
C THR A 310 -0.44 25.58 -2.04
N LYS A 311 -0.12 26.43 -1.06
CA LYS A 311 0.53 27.72 -1.30
C LYS A 311 1.91 27.49 -1.95
N ASN A 312 2.36 28.41 -2.80
CA ASN A 312 3.56 28.37 -3.65
C ASN A 312 3.39 27.67 -5.02
N ALA A 313 4.41 27.79 -5.88
CA ALA A 313 4.43 27.46 -7.32
C ALA A 313 3.99 26.04 -7.73
N SER A 314 3.64 25.15 -6.80
CA SER A 314 3.21 23.78 -7.14
C SER A 314 1.71 23.65 -7.43
N THR A 315 0.88 24.53 -6.84
CA THR A 315 -0.60 24.60 -7.03
C THR A 315 -1.30 23.22 -7.07
N LYS A 316 -0.78 22.24 -6.31
CA LYS A 316 -1.32 20.88 -6.29
C LYS A 316 -2.55 20.83 -5.42
N PHE A 317 -3.52 20.02 -5.83
CA PHE A 317 -4.68 19.66 -5.02
C PHE A 317 -4.27 19.08 -3.68
N ARG A 318 -5.05 19.40 -2.65
CA ARG A 318 -4.77 18.98 -1.29
C ARG A 318 -5.19 17.53 -1.10
N VAL A 319 -4.49 16.84 -0.20
CA VAL A 319 -4.87 15.54 0.30
C VAL A 319 -5.22 15.68 1.78
N VAL A 320 -6.34 15.12 2.19
CA VAL A 320 -6.85 15.10 3.56
C VAL A 320 -6.96 13.66 4.07
N PRO A 321 -6.75 13.42 5.37
CA PRO A 321 -6.92 12.09 5.91
C PRO A 321 -8.40 11.75 6.12
N LEU A 322 -8.88 10.67 5.51
CA LEU A 322 -10.25 10.18 5.73
C LEU A 322 -10.35 9.28 6.96
N GLY A 323 -9.26 8.57 7.27
CA GLY A 323 -9.18 7.72 8.44
C GLY A 323 -7.87 6.94 8.53
N TYR A 324 -7.67 6.27 9.65
CA TYR A 324 -6.59 5.30 9.82
C TYR A 324 -7.06 4.08 10.61
N MET A 325 -6.32 2.98 10.46
CA MET A 325 -6.53 1.75 11.20
C MET A 325 -5.22 1.27 11.80
N LEU A 326 -5.23 1.00 13.10
CA LEU A 326 -4.19 0.21 13.76
C LEU A 326 -4.61 -1.26 13.71
N HIS A 327 -3.71 -2.16 13.33
CA HIS A 327 -4.04 -3.58 13.26
C HIS A 327 -2.83 -4.47 13.50
N SER A 328 -3.07 -5.67 14.05
CA SER A 328 -2.01 -6.65 14.29
C SER A 328 -1.69 -7.51 13.06
N LYS A 329 -2.58 -7.56 12.07
CA LYS A 329 -2.47 -8.43 10.88
C LYS A 329 -2.97 -7.72 9.62
N LYS A 330 -2.23 -7.82 8.51
CA LYS A 330 -2.65 -7.32 7.18
C LYS A 330 -3.75 -8.15 6.50
N SER A 331 -4.63 -8.78 7.27
CA SER A 331 -5.64 -9.68 6.70
C SER A 331 -6.67 -8.88 5.89
N LYS A 332 -7.19 -9.47 4.81
CA LYS A 332 -8.28 -8.88 4.02
C LYS A 332 -9.50 -8.55 4.89
N CYS A 333 -9.76 -9.35 5.93
CA CYS A 333 -10.87 -9.13 6.87
C CYS A 333 -10.76 -7.78 7.59
N TYR A 334 -9.57 -7.39 8.08
CA TYR A 334 -9.38 -6.08 8.73
C TYR A 334 -9.62 -4.93 7.78
N HIS A 335 -9.05 -5.01 6.58
CA HIS A 335 -9.24 -4.00 5.55
C HIS A 335 -10.70 -3.90 5.10
N GLN A 336 -11.44 -5.01 5.03
CA GLN A 336 -12.86 -5.02 4.70
C GLN A 336 -13.71 -4.37 5.80
N LYS A 337 -13.38 -4.61 7.09
CA LYS A 337 -14.03 -3.92 8.22
C LYS A 337 -13.83 -2.41 8.11
N PHE A 338 -12.60 -1.95 7.88
CA PHE A 338 -12.29 -0.53 7.71
C PHE A 338 -12.98 0.08 6.49
N ALA A 339 -12.94 -0.60 5.34
CA ALA A 339 -13.62 -0.15 4.13
C ALA A 339 -15.14 -0.01 4.32
N THR A 340 -15.77 -0.95 5.03
CA THR A 340 -17.19 -0.90 5.36
C THR A 340 -17.53 0.31 6.22
N ARG A 341 -16.72 0.61 7.24
CA ARG A 341 -16.92 1.79 8.09
C ARG A 341 -16.73 3.10 7.34
N LEU A 342 -15.75 3.15 6.45
CA LEU A 342 -15.56 4.31 5.58
C LEU A 342 -16.77 4.50 4.66
N ASN A 343 -17.33 3.43 4.11
CA ASN A 343 -18.55 3.51 3.28
C ASN A 343 -19.77 3.99 4.09
N LEU A 344 -19.91 3.55 5.35
CA LEU A 344 -20.95 4.05 6.25
C LEU A 344 -20.78 5.54 6.54
N ALA A 345 -19.56 6.00 6.78
CA ALA A 345 -19.28 7.42 6.96
C ALA A 345 -19.56 8.23 5.69
N PHE A 346 -19.27 7.67 4.51
CA PHE A 346 -19.66 8.30 3.24
C PHE A 346 -21.18 8.45 3.15
N GLY A 347 -21.94 7.41 3.51
CA GLY A 347 -23.39 7.44 3.53
C GLY A 347 -24.00 8.53 4.41
N LYS A 348 -23.34 8.91 5.53
CA LYS A 348 -23.82 9.99 6.42
C LYS A 348 -23.79 11.38 5.76
N HIS A 349 -22.81 11.63 4.91
CA HIS A 349 -22.58 12.94 4.28
C HIS A 349 -23.04 13.00 2.83
N ASN A 350 -23.54 11.90 2.28
CA ASN A 350 -24.01 11.86 0.90
C ASN A 350 -25.44 12.38 0.80
N ASP A 351 -25.70 13.22 -0.19
CA ASP A 351 -27.05 13.71 -0.48
C ASP A 351 -27.79 12.62 -1.30
N PRO A 352 -28.91 12.05 -0.80
CA PRO A 352 -29.66 11.04 -1.55
C PRO A 352 -30.21 11.55 -2.89
N THR A 353 -30.44 12.86 -3.01
CA THR A 353 -30.97 13.49 -4.24
C THR A 353 -29.88 13.76 -5.27
N SER A 354 -28.63 13.85 -4.83
CA SER A 354 -27.46 14.08 -5.67
C SER A 354 -26.27 13.29 -5.13
N PRO A 355 -26.32 11.95 -5.23
CA PRO A 355 -25.30 11.11 -4.62
C PRO A 355 -23.96 11.33 -5.29
N ARG A 356 -22.91 11.41 -4.49
CA ARG A 356 -21.51 11.61 -4.89
C ARG A 356 -20.66 10.39 -4.58
N ARG A 357 -19.56 10.23 -5.31
CA ARG A 357 -18.63 9.11 -5.19
C ARG A 357 -17.20 9.48 -5.54
N GLY A 358 -16.23 8.84 -4.89
CA GLY A 358 -14.82 8.96 -5.26
C GLY A 358 -14.57 8.51 -6.70
N ALA A 359 -13.56 9.09 -7.34
CA ALA A 359 -13.20 8.76 -8.72
C ALA A 359 -12.57 7.37 -8.83
N CYS A 360 -11.59 7.06 -7.99
CA CYS A 360 -10.96 5.75 -7.94
C CYS A 360 -10.19 5.52 -6.64
N LEU A 361 -9.89 4.26 -6.36
CA LEU A 361 -8.89 3.85 -5.39
C LEU A 361 -7.53 3.71 -6.07
N LEU A 362 -6.54 4.47 -5.62
CA LEU A 362 -5.14 4.28 -5.98
C LEU A 362 -4.42 3.50 -4.86
N ALA A 363 -4.10 2.24 -5.14
CA ALA A 363 -3.46 1.35 -4.18
C ALA A 363 -2.11 0.81 -4.69
N ASP A 364 -1.26 0.41 -3.74
CA ASP A 364 -0.13 -0.47 -4.00
C ASP A 364 -0.63 -1.87 -4.44
N GLY A 365 0.24 -2.79 -4.86
CA GLY A 365 -0.04 -4.15 -5.30
C GLY A 365 -0.47 -5.13 -4.20
N GLU A 366 -0.73 -4.66 -2.97
CA GLU A 366 -1.28 -5.51 -1.90
C GLU A 366 -2.73 -5.90 -2.22
N GLU A 367 -3.03 -7.19 -2.24
CA GLU A 367 -4.36 -7.72 -2.57
C GLU A 367 -5.40 -7.40 -1.49
N ALA A 368 -4.99 -7.37 -0.22
CA ALA A 368 -5.89 -7.05 0.87
C ALA A 368 -6.50 -5.63 0.76
N LEU A 369 -5.87 -4.72 0.02
CA LEU A 369 -6.35 -3.36 -0.19
C LEU A 369 -7.42 -3.26 -1.30
N GLU A 370 -7.65 -4.31 -2.08
CA GLU A 370 -8.67 -4.28 -3.14
C GLU A 370 -10.09 -4.16 -2.59
N CYS A 371 -10.33 -4.64 -1.36
CA CYS A 371 -11.65 -4.59 -0.74
C CYS A 371 -12.19 -3.16 -0.55
N TYR A 372 -11.32 -2.14 -0.53
CA TYR A 372 -11.77 -0.74 -0.47
C TYR A 372 -12.45 -0.31 -1.77
N ALA A 373 -11.98 -0.78 -2.93
CA ALA A 373 -12.59 -0.48 -4.22
C ALA A 373 -13.98 -1.12 -4.31
N GLU A 374 -14.10 -2.38 -3.87
CA GLU A 374 -15.37 -3.11 -3.81
C GLU A 374 -16.36 -2.44 -2.86
N ALA A 375 -15.96 -2.17 -1.61
CA ALA A 375 -16.85 -1.64 -0.58
C ALA A 375 -17.35 -0.22 -0.89
N LEU A 376 -16.51 0.61 -1.52
CA LEU A 376 -16.85 1.98 -1.92
C LEU A 376 -17.46 2.03 -3.34
N ASN A 377 -17.57 0.90 -4.03
CA ASN A 377 -18.02 0.78 -5.41
C ASN A 377 -17.25 1.71 -6.38
N ILE A 378 -15.92 1.78 -6.29
CA ILE A 378 -15.06 2.62 -7.14
C ILE A 378 -14.02 1.80 -7.92
N PRO A 379 -13.56 2.26 -9.09
CA PRO A 379 -12.48 1.60 -9.83
C PRO A 379 -11.19 1.52 -9.02
N LEU A 380 -10.47 0.40 -9.13
CA LEU A 380 -9.12 0.22 -8.61
C LEU A 380 -8.08 0.59 -9.67
N ILE A 381 -7.17 1.50 -9.33
CA ILE A 381 -5.98 1.84 -10.12
C ILE A 381 -4.73 1.43 -9.35
N ARG A 382 -3.92 0.55 -9.95
CA ARG A 382 -2.66 0.10 -9.37
C ARG A 382 -1.54 1.09 -9.69
N CYS A 383 -0.71 1.40 -8.70
CA CYS A 383 0.43 2.29 -8.88
C CYS A 383 1.49 1.69 -9.84
N ASP A 384 1.83 2.39 -10.92
CA ASP A 384 2.81 1.91 -11.92
C ASP A 384 4.20 1.68 -11.33
N ALA A 385 4.62 2.54 -10.38
CA ALA A 385 5.90 2.42 -9.71
C ALA A 385 5.98 1.14 -8.86
N HIS A 386 4.87 0.76 -8.26
CA HIS A 386 4.79 -0.45 -7.46
C HIS A 386 4.67 -1.72 -8.31
N ILE A 387 3.94 -1.67 -9.43
CA ILE A 387 3.99 -2.76 -10.43
C ILE A 387 5.43 -2.99 -10.89
N LEU A 388 6.17 -1.92 -11.17
CA LEU A 388 7.59 -2.01 -11.53
C LEU A 388 8.45 -2.58 -10.39
N SER A 389 8.19 -2.17 -9.14
CA SER A 389 8.89 -2.69 -7.96
C SER A 389 8.64 -4.20 -7.77
N LEU A 390 7.38 -4.62 -7.86
CA LEU A 390 6.96 -6.02 -7.81
C LEU A 390 7.65 -6.84 -8.90
N LEU A 391 7.68 -6.33 -10.13
CA LEU A 391 8.35 -7.00 -11.23
C LEU A 391 9.86 -7.11 -11.01
N ARG A 392 10.53 -6.09 -10.45
CA ARG A 392 11.95 -6.19 -10.10
C ARG A 392 12.25 -7.15 -8.94
N HIS A 393 11.27 -7.33 -8.06
CA HIS A 393 11.38 -8.28 -6.95
C HIS A 393 11.21 -9.71 -7.46
N ASN A 394 10.16 -9.96 -8.24
CA ASN A 394 9.84 -11.28 -8.79
C ASN A 394 10.83 -11.71 -9.88
N PHE A 395 11.28 -10.75 -10.68
CA PHE A 395 12.24 -10.95 -11.77
C PHE A 395 13.50 -10.14 -11.46
N LYS A 396 14.65 -10.84 -11.35
CA LYS A 396 15.96 -10.21 -11.06
C LYS A 396 16.19 -8.97 -11.95
N SER A 397 16.90 -7.95 -11.45
CA SER A 397 17.08 -6.65 -12.14
C SER A 397 17.57 -6.72 -13.59
N ASN A 398 18.30 -7.78 -13.97
CA ASN A 398 18.77 -8.03 -15.32
C ASN A 398 17.64 -8.42 -16.31
N VAL A 399 16.57 -9.04 -15.81
CA VAL A 399 15.33 -9.32 -16.57
C VAL A 399 14.51 -8.03 -16.71
N MET A 400 14.35 -7.27 -15.62
CA MET A 400 13.70 -5.95 -15.63
C MET A 400 14.67 -4.82 -16.03
N ASN A 401 15.33 -5.00 -17.17
CA ASN A 401 16.28 -4.04 -17.73
C ASN A 401 15.57 -2.85 -18.42
N ALA A 402 16.35 -1.93 -18.98
CA ALA A 402 15.80 -0.77 -19.70
C ALA A 402 14.94 -1.17 -20.90
N ASN A 403 15.30 -2.24 -21.61
CA ASN A 403 14.57 -2.70 -22.78
C ASN A 403 13.17 -3.23 -22.42
N ALA A 404 13.07 -4.11 -21.42
CA ALA A 404 11.78 -4.62 -20.95
C ALA A 404 10.84 -3.51 -20.48
N LYS A 405 11.38 -2.47 -19.81
CA LYS A 405 10.59 -1.30 -19.38
C LYS A 405 9.99 -0.52 -20.56
N ARG A 406 10.74 -0.36 -21.66
CA ARG A 406 10.27 0.33 -22.87
C ARG A 406 9.04 -0.36 -23.46
N TYR A 407 9.06 -1.69 -23.55
CA TYR A 407 7.93 -2.44 -24.11
C TYR A 407 6.67 -2.40 -23.23
N ILE A 408 6.82 -2.36 -21.89
CA ILE A 408 5.67 -2.38 -20.98
C ILE A 408 5.07 -0.97 -20.82
N TRP A 409 5.90 0.03 -20.50
CA TRP A 409 5.43 1.39 -20.16
C TRP A 409 5.63 2.44 -21.27
N GLY A 410 6.40 2.12 -22.31
CA GLY A 410 6.82 3.10 -23.32
C GLY A 410 8.09 3.85 -22.93
N TRP A 411 8.50 4.81 -23.77
CA TRP A 411 9.66 5.67 -23.53
C TRP A 411 9.56 7.00 -24.26
N LYS A 412 10.31 8.00 -23.79
CA LYS A 412 10.47 9.29 -24.46
C LYS A 412 11.70 9.26 -25.35
N THR A 413 11.56 9.61 -26.62
CA THR A 413 12.68 9.79 -27.55
C THR A 413 13.43 11.09 -27.24
N ASP A 414 14.64 11.23 -27.78
CA ASP A 414 15.49 12.41 -27.58
C ASP A 414 14.87 13.70 -28.14
N HIS A 415 14.00 13.59 -29.15
CA HIS A 415 13.21 14.69 -29.72
C HIS A 415 11.94 15.03 -28.91
N GLY A 416 11.78 14.39 -27.76
CA GLY A 416 10.68 14.62 -26.84
C GLY A 416 9.34 13.98 -27.22
N LEU A 417 9.32 13.17 -28.28
CA LEU A 417 8.16 12.36 -28.66
C LEU A 417 8.04 11.15 -27.74
N TRP A 418 6.82 10.82 -27.32
CA TRP A 418 6.57 9.67 -26.47
C TRP A 418 6.16 8.47 -27.31
N LYS A 419 6.86 7.34 -27.16
CA LYS A 419 6.51 6.05 -27.76
C LYS A 419 5.77 5.17 -26.77
N ALA A 420 4.62 4.67 -27.17
CA ALA A 420 3.66 3.94 -26.35
C ALA A 420 4.01 2.44 -26.21
N GLY A 421 3.98 1.95 -24.96
CA GLY A 421 4.15 0.54 -24.62
C GLY A 421 2.83 -0.20 -24.41
N LEU A 422 2.90 -1.42 -23.88
CA LEU A 422 1.77 -2.33 -23.67
C LEU A 422 0.62 -1.71 -22.85
N LEU A 423 0.92 -0.92 -21.82
CA LEU A 423 -0.12 -0.34 -20.95
C LEU A 423 -0.92 0.81 -21.60
N GLN A 424 -0.64 1.19 -22.85
CA GLN A 424 -1.29 2.33 -23.53
C GLN A 424 -2.53 1.97 -24.34
N PHE A 425 -2.93 0.70 -24.37
CA PHE A 425 -4.09 0.26 -25.12
C PHE A 425 -5.42 0.61 -24.46
N PHE A 426 -6.45 0.73 -25.30
CA PHE A 426 -7.81 1.07 -24.89
C PHE A 426 -8.81 -0.08 -24.98
N THR A 427 -8.42 -1.18 -25.62
CA THR A 427 -9.24 -2.38 -25.69
C THR A 427 -8.40 -3.57 -25.28
N GLU A 428 -9.01 -4.52 -24.58
CA GLU A 428 -8.31 -5.73 -24.13
C GLU A 428 -7.84 -6.56 -25.32
N ARG A 429 -8.60 -6.55 -26.42
CA ARG A 429 -8.23 -7.17 -27.71
C ARG A 429 -6.90 -6.62 -28.24
N ALA A 430 -6.74 -5.30 -28.27
CA ALA A 430 -5.50 -4.66 -28.71
C ALA A 430 -4.35 -4.91 -27.72
N PHE A 431 -4.64 -4.89 -26.42
CA PHE A 431 -3.68 -5.24 -25.38
C PHE A 431 -3.10 -6.66 -25.57
N ARG A 432 -3.96 -7.65 -25.77
CA ARG A 432 -3.55 -9.05 -26.02
C ARG A 432 -2.77 -9.21 -27.32
N LYS A 433 -3.12 -8.46 -28.37
CA LYS A 433 -2.34 -8.40 -29.62
C LYS A 433 -0.93 -7.84 -29.37
N GLY A 434 -0.82 -6.71 -28.65
CA GLY A 434 0.46 -6.11 -28.28
C GLY A 434 1.31 -7.04 -27.40
N LEU A 435 0.69 -7.75 -26.46
CA LEU A 435 1.37 -8.73 -25.63
C LEU A 435 1.99 -9.88 -26.44
N ARG A 436 1.33 -10.32 -27.52
CA ARG A 436 1.93 -11.29 -28.44
C ARG A 436 3.13 -10.72 -29.21
N ARG A 437 3.07 -9.44 -29.60
CA ARG A 437 4.17 -8.76 -30.32
C ARG A 437 5.44 -8.62 -29.50
N ILE A 438 5.34 -8.45 -28.18
CA ILE A 438 6.54 -8.34 -27.32
C ILE A 438 7.19 -9.70 -27.00
N LYS A 439 6.58 -10.82 -27.43
CA LYS A 439 7.15 -12.16 -27.24
C LYS A 439 8.49 -12.25 -27.97
N GLY A 440 9.56 -12.58 -27.24
CA GLY A 440 10.93 -12.60 -27.77
C GLY A 440 11.72 -11.30 -27.55
N TYR A 441 11.05 -10.18 -27.30
CA TYR A 441 11.69 -8.91 -26.92
C TYR A 441 11.87 -8.75 -25.40
N VAL A 442 11.09 -9.50 -24.63
CA VAL A 442 11.19 -9.61 -23.17
C VAL A 442 11.47 -11.05 -22.76
N ASP A 443 12.04 -11.24 -21.57
CA ASP A 443 12.31 -12.56 -21.01
C ASP A 443 11.03 -13.42 -20.94
N ARG A 444 11.15 -14.72 -21.22
CA ARG A 444 10.02 -15.65 -21.26
C ARG A 444 9.24 -15.66 -19.94
N SER A 445 9.93 -15.68 -18.79
CA SER A 445 9.28 -15.71 -17.49
C SER A 445 8.45 -14.44 -17.21
N LEU A 446 8.93 -13.29 -17.70
CA LEU A 446 8.22 -12.03 -17.62
C LEU A 446 7.02 -12.00 -18.58
N HIS A 447 7.19 -12.49 -19.81
CA HIS A 447 6.10 -12.61 -20.79
C HIS A 447 4.95 -13.49 -20.28
N ASP A 448 5.28 -14.65 -19.72
CA ASP A 448 4.31 -15.58 -19.16
C ASP A 448 3.55 -14.91 -18.00
N TRP A 449 4.24 -14.16 -17.14
CA TRP A 449 3.61 -13.42 -16.04
C TRP A 449 2.67 -12.32 -16.54
N LEU A 450 3.07 -11.53 -17.53
CA LEU A 450 2.21 -10.49 -18.15
C LEU A 450 0.95 -11.12 -18.78
N THR A 451 1.08 -12.32 -19.34
CA THR A 451 -0.04 -13.08 -19.91
C THR A 451 -1.03 -13.52 -18.85
N VAL A 452 -0.55 -14.12 -17.76
CA VAL A 452 -1.41 -14.52 -16.64
C VAL A 452 -2.10 -13.31 -15.99
N ASN A 453 -1.41 -12.18 -15.89
CA ASN A 453 -1.89 -10.98 -15.21
C ASN A 453 -2.57 -9.96 -16.14
N THR A 454 -2.92 -10.35 -17.37
CA THR A 454 -3.56 -9.45 -18.35
C THR A 454 -4.84 -8.78 -17.83
N PRO A 455 -5.80 -9.49 -17.20
CA PRO A 455 -7.02 -8.84 -16.70
C PRO A 455 -6.72 -7.74 -15.68
N MET A 456 -5.83 -8.01 -14.72
CA MET A 456 -5.42 -7.03 -13.71
C MET A 456 -4.73 -5.83 -14.36
N LEU A 457 -3.76 -6.06 -15.25
CA LEU A 457 -3.01 -4.98 -15.90
C LEU A 457 -3.92 -4.12 -16.78
N PHE A 458 -4.85 -4.72 -17.52
CA PHE A 458 -5.77 -3.97 -18.37
C PHE A 458 -6.77 -3.18 -17.53
N ASN A 459 -7.40 -3.79 -16.52
CA ASN A 459 -8.48 -3.16 -15.76
C ASN A 459 -8.01 -2.15 -14.71
N SER A 460 -6.73 -2.18 -14.31
CA SER A 460 -6.22 -1.33 -13.22
C SER A 460 -4.96 -0.52 -13.53
N ALA A 461 -4.27 -0.78 -14.65
CA ALA A 461 -3.02 -0.08 -15.00
C ALA A 461 -2.98 0.44 -16.43
N SER A 462 -3.88 0.00 -17.31
CA SER A 462 -3.94 0.51 -18.68
C SER A 462 -4.35 1.98 -18.71
N ASN A 463 -4.01 2.64 -19.81
CA ASN A 463 -4.41 4.02 -20.05
C ASN A 463 -5.94 4.17 -20.11
N TYR A 464 -6.66 3.18 -20.63
CA TYR A 464 -8.13 3.21 -20.60
C TYR A 464 -8.69 3.08 -19.20
N ALA A 465 -8.17 2.18 -18.36
CA ALA A 465 -8.57 2.10 -16.96
C ALA A 465 -8.31 3.43 -16.22
N LYS A 466 -7.13 4.02 -16.42
CA LYS A 466 -6.73 5.31 -15.85
C LYS A 466 -7.66 6.43 -16.30
N MET A 467 -7.97 6.54 -17.59
CA MET A 467 -8.87 7.58 -18.11
C MET A 467 -10.31 7.37 -17.65
N LYS A 468 -10.80 6.13 -17.61
CA LYS A 468 -12.10 5.80 -17.03
C LYS A 468 -12.17 6.19 -15.55
N ALA A 469 -11.04 6.10 -14.83
CA ALA A 469 -10.85 6.60 -13.47
C ALA A 469 -10.67 8.14 -13.35
N GLY A 470 -10.75 8.90 -14.46
CA GLY A 470 -10.59 10.35 -14.47
C GLY A 470 -9.12 10.83 -14.53
N HIS A 471 -8.17 9.93 -14.79
CA HIS A 471 -6.75 10.25 -15.01
C HIS A 471 -6.45 10.37 -16.51
N LEU A 472 -6.13 11.57 -16.97
CA LEU A 472 -5.55 11.80 -18.31
C LEU A 472 -4.02 11.66 -18.29
N LEU A 473 -3.44 11.31 -17.14
CA LEU A 473 -2.02 11.04 -16.96
C LEU A 473 -1.67 9.61 -17.34
N GLN A 474 -0.58 9.46 -18.09
CA GLN A 474 -0.06 8.16 -18.49
C GLN A 474 0.40 7.29 -17.29
N TYR A 475 0.92 7.92 -16.24
CA TYR A 475 1.43 7.24 -15.05
C TYR A 475 0.62 7.60 -13.82
N SER A 476 0.23 6.58 -13.07
CA SER A 476 -0.39 6.70 -11.75
C SER A 476 0.65 6.37 -10.69
N THR A 477 0.94 7.35 -9.83
CA THR A 477 1.89 7.20 -8.72
C THR A 477 1.21 7.38 -7.38
N ASN A 478 1.72 6.68 -6.36
CA ASN A 478 1.23 6.80 -4.97
C ASN A 478 2.05 7.83 -4.16
N ASN A 479 2.62 8.84 -4.83
CA ASN A 479 3.53 9.80 -4.19
C ASN A 479 2.89 10.57 -3.04
N GLN A 480 1.56 10.73 -3.05
CA GLN A 480 0.82 11.38 -1.96
C GLN A 480 0.92 10.57 -0.67
N ASN A 481 0.67 9.25 -0.73
CA ASN A 481 0.87 8.36 0.42
C ASN A 481 2.32 8.31 0.86
N GLU A 482 3.28 8.22 -0.06
CA GLU A 482 4.71 8.21 0.30
C GLU A 482 5.12 9.48 1.05
N THR A 483 4.61 10.63 0.59
CA THR A 483 4.85 11.94 1.21
C THR A 483 4.19 12.03 2.59
N PHE A 484 2.95 11.56 2.71
CA PHE A 484 2.22 11.56 3.98
C PHE A 484 2.85 10.61 5.00
N ASN A 485 3.23 9.40 4.57
CA ASN A 485 3.99 8.45 5.36
C ASN A 485 5.31 9.04 5.85
N LYS A 486 5.99 9.83 5.03
CA LYS A 486 7.20 10.54 5.43
C LYS A 486 6.89 11.54 6.56
N ILE A 487 5.84 12.36 6.43
CA ILE A 487 5.42 13.30 7.48
C ILE A 487 5.18 12.57 8.81
N ILE A 488 4.49 11.43 8.78
CA ILE A 488 4.25 10.63 9.98
C ILE A 488 5.55 10.07 10.55
N LYS A 489 6.42 9.47 9.72
CA LYS A 489 7.71 8.90 10.16
C LYS A 489 8.67 9.95 10.71
N ASP A 490 8.63 11.18 10.18
CA ASP A 490 9.44 12.28 10.67
C ASP A 490 8.95 12.80 12.03
N SER A 491 7.63 12.73 12.27
CA SER A 491 6.99 13.12 13.53
C SER A 491 7.09 12.02 14.60
N ILE A 492 6.97 10.75 14.18
CA ILE A 492 6.98 9.56 15.02
C ILE A 492 8.30 8.81 14.82
N LYS A 493 9.35 9.29 15.50
CA LYS A 493 10.72 8.75 15.37
C LYS A 493 10.98 7.47 16.17
N LYS A 494 10.13 7.17 17.15
CA LYS A 494 10.25 6.01 18.06
C LYS A 494 9.01 5.12 17.94
N LYS A 495 9.16 3.83 18.24
CA LYS A 495 8.03 2.88 18.26
C LYS A 495 7.19 3.07 19.53
N HIS A 496 5.90 3.34 19.36
CA HIS A 496 4.93 3.57 20.44
C HIS A 496 3.99 2.38 20.65
N THR A 497 3.33 2.35 21.83
CA THR A 497 2.18 1.46 22.10
C THR A 497 0.94 1.97 21.36
N ALA A 498 -0.11 1.14 21.25
CA ALA A 498 -1.34 1.54 20.59
C ALA A 498 -1.97 2.83 21.17
N PRO A 499 -2.13 3.02 22.50
CA PRO A 499 -2.70 4.26 23.05
C PRO A 499 -1.91 5.51 22.66
N GLN A 500 -0.58 5.47 22.80
CA GLN A 500 0.30 6.58 22.44
C GLN A 500 0.30 6.87 20.93
N LEU A 501 0.07 5.84 20.13
CA LEU A 501 0.05 5.97 18.68
C LEU A 501 -1.27 6.61 18.21
N ILE A 502 -2.41 6.29 18.85
CA ILE A 502 -3.71 6.93 18.60
C ILE A 502 -3.57 8.44 18.85
N GLU A 503 -3.15 8.85 20.05
CA GLU A 503 -2.99 10.27 20.42
C GLU A 503 -2.10 11.04 19.42
N LYS A 504 -0.97 10.45 19.02
CA LYS A 504 -0.05 11.08 18.07
C LYS A 504 -0.59 11.15 16.66
N LEU A 505 -1.29 10.12 16.19
CA LEU A 505 -1.88 10.12 14.87
C LEU A 505 -3.02 11.13 14.81
N ASP A 506 -3.90 11.17 15.81
CA ASP A 506 -4.99 12.15 15.92
C ASP A 506 -4.43 13.58 15.85
N GLN A 507 -3.41 13.89 16.66
CA GLN A 507 -2.77 15.21 16.61
C GLN A 507 -2.20 15.57 15.23
N ILE A 508 -1.46 14.66 14.59
CA ILE A 508 -0.87 14.90 13.25
C ILE A 508 -1.97 15.11 12.20
N PHE A 509 -3.05 14.33 12.29
CA PHE A 509 -4.12 14.36 11.33
C PHE A 509 -4.98 15.61 11.52
N ASP A 510 -5.33 15.97 12.75
CA ASP A 510 -6.04 17.21 13.09
C ASP A 510 -5.26 18.44 12.63
N ASP A 511 -3.95 18.48 12.80
CA ASP A 511 -3.10 19.56 12.28
C ASP A 511 -3.16 19.69 10.75
N LYS A 512 -3.41 18.59 10.02
CA LYS A 512 -3.57 18.60 8.56
C LYS A 512 -4.96 19.04 8.14
N ILE A 513 -5.99 18.69 8.91
CA ILE A 513 -7.38 19.08 8.68
C ILE A 513 -7.55 20.58 9.00
N ALA A 514 -7.04 21.04 10.14
CA ALA A 514 -7.08 22.44 10.57
C ALA A 514 -6.41 23.38 9.56
N GLN A 515 -5.37 22.95 8.84
CA GLN A 515 -4.76 23.73 7.76
C GLN A 515 -5.74 24.09 6.63
N CYS A 516 -6.73 23.24 6.34
CA CYS A 516 -7.79 23.52 5.36
C CYS A 516 -8.79 24.53 5.94
N TRP A 517 -9.16 24.37 7.21
CA TRP A 517 -10.03 25.30 7.93
C TRP A 517 -9.43 26.71 8.01
N TYR A 518 -8.16 26.84 8.39
CA TYR A 518 -7.44 28.12 8.38
C TYR A 518 -7.28 28.72 6.97
N ALA A 519 -7.29 27.90 5.92
CA ALA A 519 -7.16 28.39 4.55
C ALA A 519 -8.41 29.17 4.10
N ALA A 520 -9.59 28.86 4.65
CA ALA A 520 -10.83 29.58 4.33
C ALA A 520 -10.82 31.05 4.78
N SER A 521 -10.09 31.38 5.84
CA SER A 521 -9.82 32.75 6.29
C SER A 521 -8.49 33.31 5.76
N GLY A 522 -7.81 32.64 4.81
CA GLY A 522 -6.48 33.05 4.32
C GLY A 522 -5.33 32.91 5.33
N CYS A 523 -5.61 32.39 6.53
CA CYS A 523 -4.71 32.33 7.69
C CYS A 523 -3.72 31.16 7.66
N SER A 524 -3.91 30.18 6.78
CA SER A 524 -3.04 29.02 6.66
C SER A 524 -1.69 29.38 6.02
N GLY A 525 -0.57 28.93 6.61
CA GLY A 525 0.77 29.17 6.05
C GLY A 525 1.11 28.33 4.82
N HIS A 526 0.36 27.24 4.57
CA HIS A 526 0.71 26.21 3.59
C HIS A 526 -0.38 25.88 2.57
N VAL A 527 -1.63 26.23 2.87
CA VAL A 527 -2.80 25.85 2.06
C VAL A 527 -3.63 27.10 1.78
N GLN A 528 -4.25 27.16 0.60
CA GLN A 528 -5.20 28.20 0.22
C GLN A 528 -6.41 27.56 -0.45
N LEU A 529 -7.54 28.28 -0.47
CA LEU A 529 -8.68 27.91 -1.29
C LEU A 529 -8.29 27.93 -2.79
N SER A 530 -8.83 26.99 -3.55
CA SER A 530 -8.62 26.95 -5.01
C SER A 530 -9.39 28.04 -5.73
N GLN A 531 -10.58 28.38 -5.24
CA GLN A 531 -11.38 29.51 -5.69
C GLN A 531 -11.61 30.46 -4.52
N ASN A 532 -11.24 31.72 -4.70
CA ASN A 532 -11.48 32.77 -3.71
C ASN A 532 -11.56 34.11 -4.45
N ASP A 533 -12.78 34.50 -4.83
CA ASP A 533 -13.00 35.78 -5.52
C ASP A 533 -13.13 36.91 -4.48
N PRO A 534 -12.25 37.92 -4.49
CA PRO A 534 -12.36 39.06 -3.59
C PRO A 534 -13.63 39.89 -3.80
N LYS A 535 -14.36 39.71 -4.90
CA LYS A 535 -15.63 40.39 -5.20
C LYS A 535 -16.85 39.68 -4.59
N TRP A 536 -16.69 38.49 -4.01
CA TRP A 536 -17.81 37.78 -3.40
C TRP A 536 -18.39 38.57 -2.23
N ASN A 537 -19.72 38.70 -2.22
CA ASN A 537 -20.44 39.13 -1.03
C ASN A 537 -20.49 38.01 0.03
N SER A 538 -20.96 38.32 1.23
CA SER A 538 -21.02 37.37 2.35
C SER A 538 -21.81 36.10 2.02
N ASP A 539 -22.93 36.21 1.31
CA ASP A 539 -23.79 35.07 0.96
C ASP A 539 -23.15 34.19 -0.11
N GLN A 540 -22.52 34.78 -1.12
CA GLN A 540 -21.77 34.06 -2.15
C GLN A 540 -20.60 33.29 -1.53
N LYS A 541 -19.84 33.94 -0.63
CA LYS A 541 -18.75 33.30 0.10
C LYS A 541 -19.27 32.18 1.00
N LEU A 542 -20.37 32.41 1.73
CA LEU A 542 -21.01 31.39 2.57
C LEU A 542 -21.44 30.17 1.75
N ASN A 543 -22.13 30.40 0.62
CA ASN A 543 -22.62 29.35 -0.26
C ASN A 543 -21.45 28.56 -0.86
N HIS A 544 -20.34 29.21 -1.21
CA HIS A 544 -19.12 28.55 -1.65
C HIS A 544 -18.51 27.67 -0.55
N LEU A 545 -18.36 28.20 0.67
CA LEU A 545 -17.78 27.43 1.78
C LEU A 545 -18.66 26.24 2.18
N LYS A 546 -19.99 26.39 2.11
CA LYS A 546 -20.95 25.29 2.28
C LYS A 546 -20.84 24.25 1.16
N SER A 547 -20.72 24.69 -0.09
CA SER A 547 -20.68 23.76 -1.24
C SER A 547 -19.41 22.91 -1.27
N ILE A 548 -18.29 23.42 -0.77
CA ILE A 548 -17.06 22.63 -0.59
C ILE A 548 -17.07 21.73 0.65
N GLY A 549 -18.14 21.76 1.46
CA GLY A 549 -18.31 20.91 2.64
C GLY A 549 -17.52 21.36 3.86
N LEU A 550 -17.13 22.64 3.95
CA LEU A 550 -16.35 23.14 5.09
C LEU A 550 -17.22 23.19 6.36
N ALA A 551 -16.68 22.69 7.47
CA ALA A 551 -17.35 22.76 8.76
C ALA A 551 -17.22 24.17 9.37
N GLY A 552 -18.32 24.67 9.94
CA GLY A 552 -18.39 26.00 10.54
C GLY A 552 -18.15 27.16 9.57
N PRO A 553 -18.79 27.23 8.38
CA PRO A 553 -18.44 28.22 7.35
C PRO A 553 -18.68 29.68 7.76
N ARG A 554 -19.63 29.99 8.66
CA ARG A 554 -19.97 31.38 9.04
C ARG A 554 -18.87 32.07 9.84
N ILE A 555 -18.04 31.33 10.58
CA ILE A 555 -16.89 31.92 11.29
C ILE A 555 -15.87 32.56 10.34
N HIS A 556 -15.82 32.12 9.09
CA HIS A 556 -14.90 32.64 8.07
C HIS A 556 -15.42 33.91 7.37
N LEU A 557 -16.61 34.40 7.77
CA LEU A 557 -17.21 35.64 7.26
C LEU A 557 -17.02 36.83 8.18
N ILE A 558 -16.61 36.60 9.43
CA ILE A 558 -16.50 37.64 10.47
C ILE A 558 -15.06 38.13 10.68
N ASP A 559 -14.15 37.79 9.77
CA ASP A 559 -12.76 38.32 9.71
C ASP A 559 -11.93 38.09 10.98
N VAL A 560 -12.05 36.90 11.59
CA VAL A 560 -11.30 36.53 12.81
C VAL A 560 -9.78 36.62 12.57
N PRO A 561 -9.00 37.32 13.41
CA PRO A 561 -7.55 37.35 13.30
C PRO A 561 -6.91 35.96 13.44
N PRO A 562 -5.78 35.70 12.75
CA PRO A 562 -5.09 34.40 12.81
C PRO A 562 -4.67 33.97 14.22
N SER A 563 -4.32 34.91 15.10
CA SER A 563 -3.93 34.68 16.49
C SER A 563 -5.07 34.09 17.31
N ILE A 564 -6.29 34.56 17.07
CA ILE A 564 -7.51 34.13 17.76
C ILE A 564 -8.07 32.86 17.12
N LEU A 565 -8.16 32.82 15.78
CA LEU A 565 -8.74 31.69 15.05
C LEU A 565 -8.03 30.37 15.36
N LYS A 566 -6.71 30.40 15.59
CA LYS A 566 -5.91 29.22 15.97
C LYS A 566 -6.17 28.68 17.37
N ARG A 567 -6.78 29.47 18.25
CA ARG A 567 -7.14 29.07 19.62
C ARG A 567 -8.53 28.43 19.67
N PHE A 568 -9.32 28.60 18.62
CA PHE A 568 -10.69 28.14 18.62
C PHE A 568 -10.80 26.62 18.58
N CYS A 569 -11.65 26.09 19.47
CA CYS A 569 -12.10 24.72 19.43
C CYS A 569 -13.11 24.55 18.28
N ARG A 570 -12.70 23.83 17.23
CA ARG A 570 -13.46 23.66 15.99
C ARG A 570 -14.79 22.93 16.22
N GLU A 571 -14.81 21.92 17.08
CA GLU A 571 -16.03 21.18 17.43
C GLU A 571 -17.09 22.09 18.07
N LYS A 572 -16.68 22.93 19.02
CA LYS A 572 -17.57 23.89 19.69
C LYS A 572 -18.13 24.93 18.71
N ILE A 573 -17.32 25.39 17.75
CA ILE A 573 -17.79 26.29 16.69
C ILE A 573 -18.83 25.61 15.81
N CYS A 574 -18.59 24.38 15.38
CA CYS A 574 -19.53 23.66 14.53
C CYS A 574 -20.86 23.42 15.27
N ALA A 575 -20.80 23.07 16.55
CA ALA A 575 -21.98 22.93 17.40
C ALA A 575 -22.76 24.25 17.57
N ALA A 576 -22.05 25.37 17.77
CA ALA A 576 -22.67 26.69 17.82
C ALA A 576 -23.34 27.05 16.47
N GLU A 577 -22.64 26.83 15.37
CA GLU A 577 -23.17 27.16 14.05
C GLU A 577 -24.44 26.36 13.69
N ALA A 578 -24.56 25.11 14.13
CA ALA A 578 -25.77 24.30 13.94
C ALA A 578 -27.02 24.87 14.64
N LEU A 579 -26.84 25.76 15.63
CA LEU A 579 -27.94 26.40 16.37
C LEU A 579 -28.24 27.82 15.91
N ILE A 580 -27.41 28.41 15.05
CA ILE A 580 -27.52 29.83 14.71
C ILE A 580 -28.83 30.16 13.97
N ASP A 581 -29.34 29.24 13.16
CA ASP A 581 -30.60 29.40 12.42
C ASP A 581 -31.83 29.36 13.35
N LYS A 582 -31.63 29.01 14.63
CA LYS A 582 -32.66 29.06 15.68
C LYS A 582 -32.66 30.38 16.45
N VAL A 583 -31.78 31.31 16.10
CA VAL A 583 -31.69 32.64 16.73
C VAL A 583 -32.38 33.67 15.85
N VAL A 584 -33.25 34.48 16.45
CA VAL A 584 -34.01 35.52 15.76
C VAL A 584 -33.77 36.86 16.44
N LEU A 585 -33.51 37.91 15.67
CA LEU A 585 -33.42 39.28 16.17
C LEU A 585 -34.83 39.80 16.54
N VAL A 586 -35.00 40.28 17.76
CA VAL A 586 -36.27 40.86 18.25
C VAL A 586 -36.23 42.38 18.17
N SER A 587 -35.18 42.99 18.74
CA SER A 587 -34.89 44.42 18.61
C SER A 587 -33.37 44.65 18.69
N ALA A 588 -32.93 45.79 18.17
CA ALA A 588 -31.58 46.29 18.33
C ALA A 588 -31.68 47.72 18.85
N ASP A 589 -31.37 47.91 20.14
CA ASP A 589 -31.54 49.16 20.86
C ASP A 589 -30.16 49.71 21.21
N GLY A 590 -29.64 50.64 20.39
CA GLY A 590 -28.27 51.15 20.54
C GLY A 590 -27.23 50.06 20.23
N ASP A 591 -26.41 49.72 21.23
CA ASP A 591 -25.46 48.61 21.14
C ASP A 591 -26.03 47.31 21.75
N ASP A 592 -27.27 47.26 22.25
CA ASP A 592 -27.85 46.04 22.80
C ASP A 592 -28.68 45.27 21.75
N TYR A 593 -28.34 43.99 21.56
CA TYR A 593 -29.05 43.10 20.63
C TYR A 593 -29.94 42.14 21.41
N ASN A 594 -31.26 42.36 21.33
CA ASN A 594 -32.25 41.50 21.97
C ASN A 594 -32.63 40.38 21.00
N LEU A 595 -32.28 39.15 21.39
CA LEU A 595 -32.43 37.95 20.58
C LEU A 595 -33.45 37.00 21.21
N LYS A 596 -34.11 36.23 20.36
CA LYS A 596 -34.96 35.10 20.73
C LYS A 596 -34.32 33.81 20.23
N ASP A 597 -33.99 32.90 21.14
CA ASP A 597 -33.49 31.57 20.81
C ASP A 597 -34.63 30.55 20.86
N VAL A 598 -35.05 30.10 19.68
CA VAL A 598 -36.18 29.18 19.53
C VAL A 598 -35.80 27.75 19.93
N SER A 599 -34.51 27.46 20.15
CA SER A 599 -34.05 26.15 20.64
C SER A 599 -34.36 25.91 22.13
N LEU A 600 -34.60 26.97 22.90
CA LEU A 600 -34.84 26.89 24.33
C LEU A 600 -36.33 26.67 24.61
N THR A 601 -36.67 25.79 25.55
CA THR A 601 -38.07 25.33 25.73
C THR A 601 -38.90 26.25 26.61
N SER A 602 -38.34 26.98 27.58
CA SER A 602 -39.11 27.83 28.51
C SER A 602 -39.23 29.29 28.04
N SER A 603 -40.42 29.88 28.18
CA SER A 603 -40.77 31.23 27.69
C SER A 603 -39.83 32.33 28.20
N ASN A 604 -39.48 32.32 29.48
CA ASN A 604 -38.54 33.27 30.10
C ASN A 604 -37.09 32.97 29.72
N SER A 605 -36.75 31.74 29.32
CA SER A 605 -35.42 31.45 28.81
C SER A 605 -35.27 31.76 27.31
N ARG A 606 -36.38 32.09 26.64
CA ARG A 606 -36.52 32.58 25.25
C ARG A 606 -35.53 33.64 24.82
N TYR A 607 -35.53 34.68 25.64
CA TYR A 607 -35.05 36.00 25.28
C TYR A 607 -33.72 36.25 25.99
N LEU A 608 -32.80 36.85 25.28
CA LEU A 608 -31.46 37.17 25.77
C LEU A 608 -30.93 38.43 25.09
N THR A 609 -30.06 39.12 25.79
CA THR A 609 -29.36 40.29 25.26
C THR A 609 -27.90 39.93 25.03
N VAL A 610 -27.37 40.37 23.89
CA VAL A 610 -25.94 40.39 23.58
C VAL A 610 -25.52 41.85 23.50
N CYS A 611 -24.57 42.25 24.34
CA CYS A 611 -24.10 43.63 24.45
C CYS A 611 -22.68 43.75 23.86
N PRO A 612 -22.54 44.17 22.59
CA PRO A 612 -21.28 44.64 22.04
C PRO A 612 -20.84 45.97 22.64
N ASP A 613 -20.07 45.93 23.73
CA ASP A 613 -19.38 47.11 24.27
C ASP A 613 -18.00 47.26 23.60
N GLU A 614 -17.64 48.48 23.18
CA GLU A 614 -16.35 48.75 22.52
C GLU A 614 -15.13 48.57 23.45
N ASN A 615 -15.33 48.58 24.77
CA ASN A 615 -14.27 48.52 25.79
C ASN A 615 -14.35 47.28 26.70
N LYS A 616 -15.28 46.35 26.45
CA LYS A 616 -15.48 45.12 27.26
C LYS A 616 -15.65 43.90 26.35
N PRO A 617 -15.45 42.68 26.87
CA PRO A 617 -15.83 41.47 26.13
C PRO A 617 -17.32 41.53 25.75
N PHE A 618 -17.70 41.08 24.55
CA PHE A 618 -19.12 40.86 24.24
C PHE A 618 -19.68 39.89 25.26
N VAL A 619 -20.68 40.32 26.02
CA VAL A 619 -21.33 39.48 27.02
C VAL A 619 -22.62 38.92 26.42
N CYS A 620 -22.73 37.60 26.43
CA CYS A 620 -24.01 36.93 26.24
C CYS A 620 -24.65 36.72 27.61
N SER A 621 -25.86 37.24 27.81
CA SER A 621 -26.58 37.10 29.08
C SER A 621 -26.94 35.66 29.48
N LYS A 622 -26.78 34.68 28.57
CA LYS A 622 -27.09 33.25 28.82
C LYS A 622 -25.91 32.30 28.71
N CYS A 623 -24.98 32.57 27.80
CA CYS A 623 -23.84 31.70 27.60
C CYS A 623 -22.73 32.13 28.56
N PRO A 624 -22.08 31.18 29.27
CA PRO A 624 -20.86 31.50 30.04
C PRO A 624 -19.78 32.06 29.11
N ASP A 625 -18.74 32.69 29.66
CA ASP A 625 -17.63 33.23 28.88
C ASP A 625 -17.06 32.17 27.91
N THR A 626 -17.39 32.30 26.62
CA THR A 626 -17.00 31.31 25.60
C THR A 626 -15.66 31.65 24.96
N MET A 627 -15.29 32.94 24.96
CA MET A 627 -14.00 33.42 24.48
C MET A 627 -12.92 33.20 25.55
N PRO A 628 -11.67 32.89 25.16
CA PRO A 628 -11.12 32.88 23.80
C PRO A 628 -11.25 31.53 23.07
N ASP A 629 -11.89 30.53 23.67
CA ASP A 629 -11.91 29.15 23.16
C ASP A 629 -12.90 28.95 22.00
N PHE A 630 -14.02 29.67 21.96
CA PHE A 630 -14.97 29.65 20.85
C PHE A 630 -15.98 30.82 20.94
N VAL A 631 -16.72 31.05 19.86
CA VAL A 631 -17.81 32.02 19.82
C VAL A 631 -19.14 31.27 19.95
N CYS A 632 -19.99 31.62 20.92
CA CYS A 632 -21.32 31.04 21.04
C CYS A 632 -22.23 31.46 19.85
N HIS A 633 -23.32 30.72 19.62
CA HIS A 633 -24.19 30.95 18.48
C HIS A 633 -24.91 32.31 18.51
N HIS A 634 -25.21 32.85 19.70
CA HIS A 634 -25.78 34.19 19.84
C HIS A 634 -24.78 35.30 19.47
N ILE A 635 -23.54 35.22 19.95
CA ILE A 635 -22.49 36.18 19.61
C ILE A 635 -22.14 36.08 18.13
N LEU A 636 -22.07 34.85 17.58
CA LEU A 636 -21.83 34.63 16.16
C LEU A 636 -22.94 35.27 15.30
N PHE A 637 -24.21 35.13 15.70
CA PHE A 637 -25.34 35.77 15.03
C PHE A 637 -25.19 37.29 14.98
N VAL A 638 -24.86 37.93 16.12
CA VAL A 638 -24.66 39.38 16.18
C VAL A 638 -23.45 39.81 15.35
N LEU A 639 -22.32 39.11 15.45
CA LEU A 639 -21.13 39.43 14.67
C LEU A 639 -21.38 39.39 13.16
N LEU A 640 -22.22 38.47 12.66
CA LEU A 640 -22.58 38.41 11.24
C LEU A 640 -23.38 39.64 10.77
N GLN A 641 -24.14 40.29 11.66
CA GLN A 641 -24.93 41.48 11.36
C GLN A 641 -24.13 42.78 11.50
N LEU A 642 -23.03 42.76 12.25
CA LEU A 642 -22.21 43.95 12.49
C LEU A 642 -21.38 44.35 11.25
N PRO A 643 -21.18 45.65 11.00
CA PRO A 643 -20.29 46.12 9.94
C PRO A 643 -18.82 45.77 10.24
N PRO A 644 -17.96 45.65 9.21
CA PRO A 644 -16.55 45.25 9.38
C PRO A 644 -15.77 46.08 10.40
N LEU A 645 -16.02 47.39 10.48
CA LEU A 645 -15.35 48.27 11.45
C LEU A 645 -15.66 47.90 12.91
N LYS A 646 -16.93 47.59 13.25
CA LYS A 646 -17.32 47.16 14.60
C LYS A 646 -16.75 45.78 14.91
N ARG A 647 -16.76 44.84 13.95
CA ARG A 647 -16.11 43.52 14.11
C ARG A 647 -14.61 43.64 14.38
N ASN A 648 -13.92 44.50 13.64
CA ASN A 648 -12.48 44.72 13.83
C ASN A 648 -12.14 45.29 15.21
N LYS A 649 -12.98 46.19 15.76
CA LYS A 649 -12.80 46.69 17.13
C LYS A 649 -12.95 45.56 18.15
N PHE A 650 -13.98 44.72 18.01
CA PHE A 650 -14.19 43.54 18.85
C PHE A 650 -12.97 42.62 18.85
N TRP A 651 -12.45 42.29 17.66
CA TRP A 651 -11.27 41.42 17.58
C TRP A 651 -10.01 42.05 18.15
N LYS A 652 -9.80 43.36 17.98
CA LYS A 652 -8.66 44.08 18.59
C LYS A 652 -8.66 44.01 20.11
N PHE A 653 -9.83 44.03 20.76
CA PHE A 653 -9.93 43.88 22.21
C PHE A 653 -9.31 42.55 22.68
N TYR A 654 -9.72 41.44 22.06
CA TYR A 654 -9.22 40.11 22.41
C TYR A 654 -7.78 39.85 21.96
N ASP A 655 -7.34 40.45 20.85
CA ASP A 655 -5.96 40.36 20.38
C ASP A 655 -5.00 41.11 21.32
N ASN A 656 -5.44 42.23 21.91
CA ASN A 656 -4.67 42.99 22.91
C ASN A 656 -4.61 42.31 24.29
N GLN A 657 -5.63 41.52 24.65
CA GLN A 657 -5.64 40.73 25.90
C GLN A 657 -4.86 39.42 25.79
N ALA A 658 -4.57 38.96 24.56
CA ALA A 658 -3.63 37.86 24.36
C ALA A 658 -2.23 38.36 24.74
N LEU A 659 -1.83 38.12 26.00
CA LEU A 659 -0.47 38.27 26.52
C LEU A 659 0.57 38.03 25.41
N LYS A 660 1.50 38.99 25.27
CA LYS A 660 2.74 38.88 24.49
C LYS A 660 3.41 37.54 24.83
N ASN A 661 3.09 36.50 24.07
CA ASN A 661 3.84 35.26 24.16
C ASN A 661 5.24 35.58 23.64
N THR A 662 6.20 35.60 24.56
CA THR A 662 7.65 35.79 24.37
C THR A 662 8.30 34.62 23.63
N PHE A 663 7.56 33.94 22.76
CA PHE A 663 8.15 33.09 21.75
C PHE A 663 8.43 33.96 20.54
N GLY A 664 9.71 34.29 20.38
CA GLY A 664 10.19 35.06 19.24
C GLY A 664 9.61 34.50 17.95
N VAL A 665 9.20 35.40 17.07
CA VAL A 665 8.78 35.19 15.66
C VAL A 665 9.84 34.41 14.84
N LYS A 666 10.98 34.05 15.45
CA LYS A 666 12.05 33.18 14.93
C LYS A 666 12.02 31.74 15.45
N GLY A 667 10.91 31.28 16.05
CA GLY A 667 10.69 29.89 16.48
C GLY A 667 9.97 29.03 15.45
N GLY A 668 10.28 29.16 14.16
CA GLY A 668 9.62 28.40 13.09
C GLY A 668 10.32 28.49 11.72
N SER A 669 11.41 29.24 11.64
CA SER A 669 12.21 29.40 10.43
C SER A 669 13.35 28.38 10.36
N LYS A 670 13.08 27.12 10.68
CA LYS A 670 13.90 26.07 10.08
C LYS A 670 13.36 25.86 8.66
N PRO A 671 14.16 26.11 7.61
CA PRO A 671 13.89 25.55 6.29
C PRO A 671 14.11 24.03 6.36
N SER A 672 13.36 23.34 7.22
CA SER A 672 13.25 21.89 7.16
C SER A 672 12.43 21.61 5.91
N ASP A 673 13.09 20.97 4.96
CA ASP A 673 12.51 20.31 3.82
C ASP A 673 12.20 21.19 2.60
N ARG A 674 13.25 21.83 2.05
CA ARG A 674 13.40 21.86 0.58
C ARG A 674 13.61 20.43 0.06
N PHE A 675 12.56 19.61 0.13
CA PHE A 675 12.50 18.34 -0.60
C PHE A 675 11.95 18.63 -2.00
N GLY A 676 12.79 18.35 -2.98
CA GLY A 676 12.55 18.61 -4.39
C GLY A 676 13.51 19.69 -4.89
N LEU A 677 14.56 19.26 -5.59
CA LEU A 677 15.26 20.15 -6.53
C LEU A 677 14.19 20.85 -7.38
N LYS A 678 14.33 22.17 -7.62
CA LYS A 678 13.42 23.01 -8.45
C LYS A 678 12.99 22.34 -9.77
N ARG A 679 13.78 21.38 -10.27
CA ARG A 679 13.50 20.55 -11.47
C ARG A 679 12.42 19.47 -11.30
N SER A 680 11.87 19.27 -10.10
CA SER A 680 10.79 18.30 -9.82
C SER A 680 9.40 18.92 -9.70
N ALA A 681 9.32 20.25 -9.65
CA ALA A 681 8.04 20.98 -9.64
C ALA A 681 7.44 21.12 -11.04
N THR A 682 8.25 20.98 -12.09
CA THR A 682 7.77 20.81 -13.46
C THR A 682 7.45 19.34 -13.68
N ASN A 683 6.29 18.89 -13.18
CA ASN A 683 5.60 17.81 -13.87
C ASN A 683 5.32 18.35 -15.27
N HIS A 684 6.20 18.07 -16.24
CA HIS A 684 5.77 18.13 -17.64
C HIS A 684 4.51 17.26 -17.70
N VAL A 685 3.36 17.90 -17.93
CA VAL A 685 2.12 17.22 -18.28
C VAL A 685 2.48 16.39 -19.51
N ARG A 686 2.71 15.10 -19.30
CA ARG A 686 3.10 14.20 -20.37
C ARG A 686 1.84 13.98 -21.19
N THR A 687 1.72 14.71 -22.27
CA THR A 687 0.59 14.63 -23.18
C THR A 687 0.58 13.25 -23.84
N ILE A 688 -0.57 12.58 -23.78
CA ILE A 688 -0.78 11.30 -24.48
C ILE A 688 -0.92 11.64 -25.97
N LYS A 689 0.21 11.80 -26.67
CA LYS A 689 0.21 12.04 -28.13
C LYS A 689 0.00 10.77 -28.94
N ASP A 690 0.34 9.62 -28.36
CA ASP A 690 0.16 8.28 -28.94
C ASP A 690 -0.91 7.52 -28.15
N VAL A 691 -2.14 7.67 -28.62
CA VAL A 691 -3.30 6.94 -28.13
C VAL A 691 -3.46 5.70 -29.03
N THR A 692 -3.51 4.50 -28.45
CA THR A 692 -3.91 3.22 -29.09
C THR A 692 -2.90 2.38 -29.89
N THR A 693 -1.63 2.74 -30.03
CA THR A 693 -0.66 1.90 -30.77
C THR A 693 0.64 1.69 -30.01
N MET A 694 1.17 0.47 -30.05
CA MET A 694 2.52 0.20 -29.57
C MET A 694 3.56 0.77 -30.54
N SER A 695 3.89 2.05 -30.37
CA SER A 695 4.86 2.76 -31.20
C SER A 695 6.31 2.53 -30.78
N VAL A 696 6.54 1.69 -29.76
CA VAL A 696 7.89 1.25 -29.33
C VAL A 696 8.62 0.47 -30.45
N PHE A 697 7.88 -0.10 -31.41
CA PHE A 697 8.46 -0.85 -32.54
C PHE A 697 8.81 0.03 -33.76
N ASP A 698 8.30 1.26 -33.86
CA ASP A 698 8.43 2.10 -35.07
C ASP A 698 9.88 2.59 -35.33
N GLY A 699 10.80 2.36 -34.40
CA GLY A 699 12.21 2.75 -34.53
C GLY A 699 13.11 1.65 -35.12
N ASP A 700 12.63 0.41 -35.23
CA ASP A 700 13.47 -0.75 -35.56
C ASP A 700 13.23 -1.31 -36.98
N SER A 701 12.38 -0.68 -37.81
CA SER A 701 12.09 -1.20 -39.16
C SER A 701 11.65 -0.10 -40.13
N SER A 702 12.48 0.19 -41.12
CA SER A 702 11.99 0.70 -42.40
C SER A 702 11.16 -0.40 -43.06
N GLY A 703 9.84 -0.25 -43.05
CA GLY A 703 8.90 -1.10 -43.76
C GLY A 703 8.26 -2.19 -42.89
N ASP A 704 7.16 -1.86 -42.24
CA ASP A 704 5.98 -2.74 -42.29
C ASP A 704 4.73 -1.90 -42.09
N SER A 705 3.78 -2.07 -43.01
CA SER A 705 2.61 -1.21 -43.22
C SER A 705 1.65 -1.16 -42.03
N ASP A 706 1.14 0.03 -41.74
CA ASP A 706 -0.10 0.23 -40.99
C ASP A 706 -1.22 -0.58 -41.67
N ILE A 707 -1.76 -1.58 -40.97
CA ILE A 707 -2.95 -2.32 -41.41
C ILE A 707 -4.11 -1.87 -40.53
N ASP A 708 -4.89 -0.93 -41.07
CA ASP A 708 -6.20 -0.53 -40.57
C ASP A 708 -7.25 -1.60 -40.92
N ASP A 709 -8.08 -1.91 -39.94
CA ASP A 709 -9.20 -2.87 -39.99
C ASP A 709 -10.39 -2.19 -40.69
N SER A 710 -10.36 -2.11 -42.04
CA SER A 710 -11.55 -1.83 -42.85
C SER A 710 -11.69 -2.91 -43.93
N THR A 711 -12.42 -3.97 -43.61
CA THR A 711 -12.93 -4.87 -44.64
C THR A 711 -14.26 -5.51 -44.19
N GLN A 712 -15.33 -4.72 -44.23
CA GLN A 712 -16.64 -5.26 -44.60
C GLN A 712 -16.87 -4.94 -46.07
N LYS A 713 -16.73 -5.96 -46.91
CA LYS A 713 -17.18 -5.93 -48.31
C LYS A 713 -18.71 -5.85 -48.30
N THR A 714 -19.24 -4.70 -48.68
CA THR A 714 -20.59 -4.60 -49.26
C THR A 714 -20.42 -4.00 -50.64
N THR A 715 -20.47 -4.85 -51.65
CA THR A 715 -20.71 -4.46 -53.04
C THR A 715 -22.05 -3.76 -53.12
N ASN A 716 -22.09 -2.53 -53.62
CA ASN A 716 -23.19 -2.07 -54.47
C ASN A 716 -22.78 -0.87 -55.35
N LEU A 717 -23.31 -0.94 -56.56
CA LEU A 717 -23.05 -0.13 -57.74
C LEU A 717 -23.33 1.36 -57.55
N LEU A 718 -22.51 2.18 -58.23
CA LEU A 718 -22.78 3.58 -58.52
C LEU A 718 -24.12 3.74 -59.22
N LEU A 719 -24.96 4.65 -58.72
CA LEU A 719 -25.81 5.53 -59.53
C LEU A 719 -25.97 6.87 -58.78
N THR A 720 -25.42 7.92 -59.37
CA THR A 720 -25.71 9.33 -59.06
C THR A 720 -27.19 9.65 -59.35
N PRO A 721 -27.79 10.61 -58.63
CA PRO A 721 -28.05 11.89 -59.28
C PRO A 721 -27.88 13.12 -58.38
N GLY A 722 -27.72 14.26 -59.05
CA GLY A 722 -27.45 15.59 -58.50
C GLY A 722 -28.64 16.32 -57.85
N PRO A 723 -28.46 17.63 -57.57
CA PRO A 723 -29.16 18.35 -56.50
C PRO A 723 -30.41 19.10 -56.98
N ARG A 724 -31.41 19.26 -56.09
CA ARG A 724 -32.31 20.44 -55.99
C ARG A 724 -33.36 20.28 -54.88
N GLY A 725 -33.34 21.21 -53.93
CA GLY A 725 -34.48 22.09 -53.58
C GLY A 725 -35.69 21.57 -52.79
N SER A 726 -36.17 22.48 -51.92
CA SER A 726 -37.50 22.64 -51.30
C SER A 726 -37.90 21.79 -50.07
N SER A 727 -38.03 22.48 -48.93
CA SER A 727 -38.81 22.16 -47.71
C SER A 727 -40.34 22.24 -47.96
N PRO A 728 -41.26 22.17 -46.96
CA PRO A 728 -41.31 21.53 -45.63
C PRO A 728 -42.66 20.73 -45.43
N VAL A 729 -43.08 20.49 -44.17
CA VAL A 729 -44.45 20.10 -43.67
C VAL A 729 -44.64 18.58 -43.45
N SER A 730 -45.31 18.00 -42.45
CA SER A 730 -45.70 18.27 -41.05
C SER A 730 -46.40 16.99 -40.52
N SER A 731 -46.34 16.75 -39.20
CA SER A 731 -47.40 16.16 -38.33
C SER A 731 -47.97 14.76 -38.62
N SER A 732 -47.72 13.79 -37.72
CA SER A 732 -48.72 13.24 -36.74
C SER A 732 -49.46 11.98 -37.26
N SER A 733 -49.94 10.96 -36.54
CA SER A 733 -50.11 10.62 -35.12
C SER A 733 -50.61 9.15 -35.00
N ILE A 734 -50.45 8.55 -33.81
CA ILE A 734 -51.41 7.64 -33.11
C ILE A 734 -51.67 6.23 -33.68
N LEU A 735 -51.44 5.20 -32.85
CA LEU A 735 -52.48 4.25 -32.38
C LEU A 735 -51.92 3.30 -31.29
N SER A 736 -52.38 3.52 -30.05
CA SER A 736 -52.66 2.47 -29.04
C SER A 736 -54.20 2.35 -28.97
N PRO A 737 -54.81 1.21 -28.55
CA PRO A 737 -54.93 0.82 -27.12
C PRO A 737 -55.00 -0.74 -26.96
N SER A 738 -55.20 -1.43 -25.83
CA SER A 738 -55.72 -1.14 -24.48
C SER A 738 -55.48 -2.35 -23.55
N ASN A 739 -55.12 -2.06 -22.30
CA ASN A 739 -55.51 -2.62 -20.99
C ASN A 739 -56.12 -4.04 -20.86
N ASN A 740 -55.58 -4.78 -19.88
CA ASN A 740 -56.39 -5.31 -18.79
C ASN A 740 -55.62 -5.33 -17.46
N THR A 741 -56.31 -4.91 -16.42
CA THR A 741 -55.90 -4.65 -15.04
C THR A 741 -56.01 -5.92 -14.19
N SER A 742 -55.09 -6.20 -13.26
CA SER A 742 -55.36 -6.29 -11.81
C SER A 742 -54.18 -6.85 -10.96
N THR A 743 -54.00 -6.18 -9.81
CA THR A 743 -53.53 -6.66 -8.49
C THR A 743 -52.07 -7.08 -8.24
N ALA A 744 -51.36 -6.13 -7.61
CA ALA A 744 -50.47 -6.23 -6.44
C ALA A 744 -49.86 -7.59 -6.03
N SER A 745 -48.53 -7.68 -6.09
CA SER A 745 -47.71 -8.33 -5.06
C SER A 745 -46.23 -7.96 -5.18
N THR A 746 -45.65 -7.69 -4.03
CA THR A 746 -44.28 -7.30 -3.70
C THR A 746 -43.24 -8.31 -4.23
N SER A 747 -42.35 -7.90 -5.14
CA SER A 747 -41.03 -8.52 -5.28
C SER A 747 -40.08 -7.62 -6.06
N VAL A 748 -39.14 -7.00 -5.34
CA VAL A 748 -37.98 -6.32 -5.94
C VAL A 748 -37.13 -7.39 -6.62
N ALA A 749 -37.16 -7.41 -7.94
CA ALA A 749 -36.32 -8.27 -8.76
C ALA A 749 -34.84 -7.87 -8.57
N ARG A 750 -34.08 -8.74 -7.90
CA ARG A 750 -32.62 -8.73 -7.86
C ARG A 750 -32.07 -8.93 -9.29
N PRO A 751 -31.18 -8.06 -9.79
CA PRO A 751 -30.33 -8.42 -10.93
C PRO A 751 -29.32 -9.48 -10.48
N ARG A 752 -29.17 -10.49 -11.34
CA ARG A 752 -28.37 -11.71 -11.16
C ARG A 752 -26.91 -11.40 -10.81
N THR A 753 -26.45 -12.03 -9.75
CA THR A 753 -25.06 -12.31 -9.40
C THR A 753 -24.31 -12.97 -10.56
N SER A 754 -23.15 -12.41 -10.93
CA SER A 754 -22.18 -13.05 -11.81
C SER A 754 -20.76 -12.90 -11.26
N GLY A 755 -20.21 -14.01 -10.77
CA GLY A 755 -18.78 -14.34 -10.76
C GLY A 755 -17.98 -13.87 -9.56
N ASP A 756 -17.48 -14.83 -8.76
CA ASP A 756 -16.37 -14.63 -7.83
C ASP A 756 -15.16 -13.98 -8.54
N LEU A 757 -14.82 -12.76 -8.16
CA LEU A 757 -13.68 -11.99 -8.66
C LEU A 757 -12.63 -11.83 -7.56
N SER A 758 -12.06 -12.93 -7.06
CA SER A 758 -10.81 -12.88 -6.29
C SER A 758 -9.63 -12.76 -7.26
N PHE A 759 -8.97 -11.61 -7.34
CA PHE A 759 -7.87 -11.36 -8.30
C PHE A 759 -6.50 -11.17 -7.64
N SER A 760 -5.94 -12.26 -7.10
CA SER A 760 -4.51 -12.32 -6.75
C SER A 760 -3.65 -12.59 -7.99
N PRO A 761 -2.39 -12.09 -8.06
CA PRO A 761 -1.41 -12.61 -9.00
C PRO A 761 -1.13 -14.09 -8.69
N LYS A 762 -1.50 -14.99 -9.60
CA LYS A 762 -1.14 -16.40 -9.49
C LYS A 762 0.39 -16.53 -9.54
N VAL A 763 0.99 -16.81 -8.40
CA VAL A 763 2.38 -17.28 -8.33
C VAL A 763 2.40 -18.63 -9.03
N THR A 764 3.23 -18.77 -10.06
CA THR A 764 3.46 -20.06 -10.71
C THR A 764 3.97 -21.04 -9.66
N SER A 765 3.15 -22.06 -9.36
CA SER A 765 3.63 -23.29 -8.73
C SER A 765 4.75 -23.84 -9.60
N THR A 766 5.92 -24.05 -9.01
CA THR A 766 6.93 -24.93 -9.60
C THR A 766 6.29 -26.31 -9.78
N PRO A 767 6.42 -26.95 -10.97
CA PRO A 767 5.97 -28.32 -11.14
C PRO A 767 6.76 -29.23 -10.20
N ASP A 768 6.08 -30.15 -9.54
CA ASP A 768 6.70 -31.32 -8.93
C ASP A 768 7.28 -32.19 -10.05
N ASP A 769 8.58 -32.04 -10.32
CA ASP A 769 9.32 -32.96 -11.17
C ASP A 769 10.14 -33.91 -10.29
N SER A 770 9.51 -35.04 -9.99
CA SER A 770 10.17 -36.26 -9.56
C SER A 770 10.89 -36.90 -10.76
N SER A 771 12.18 -36.59 -10.97
CA SER A 771 13.16 -37.56 -11.48
C SER A 771 14.57 -36.97 -11.56
N LEU A 772 15.54 -37.81 -11.21
CA LEU A 772 16.97 -37.55 -11.23
C LEU A 772 17.49 -37.34 -12.65
N ASN A 773 18.29 -36.30 -12.89
CA ASN A 773 19.66 -36.49 -13.39
C ASN A 773 20.52 -35.22 -13.37
N SER A 774 21.82 -35.49 -13.33
CA SER A 774 22.93 -34.62 -12.99
C SER A 774 23.38 -33.67 -14.10
N SER A 775 24.26 -32.74 -13.70
CA SER A 775 25.31 -32.11 -14.53
C SER A 775 24.95 -30.84 -15.31
N ARG A 776 25.24 -29.67 -14.72
CA ARG A 776 26.26 -28.74 -15.25
C ARG A 776 26.49 -27.55 -14.33
N ARG A 777 27.77 -27.34 -14.02
CA ARG A 777 28.34 -26.13 -13.39
C ARG A 777 28.16 -24.93 -14.31
N SER A 778 27.76 -23.78 -13.78
CA SER A 778 28.38 -22.51 -14.16
C SER A 778 28.37 -21.56 -12.96
N GLY A 779 29.55 -21.04 -12.65
CA GLY A 779 29.81 -20.24 -11.46
C GLY A 779 29.11 -18.89 -11.53
N ARG A 780 28.45 -18.52 -10.43
CA ARG A 780 28.05 -17.13 -10.16
C ARG A 780 28.79 -16.61 -8.94
N GLN A 781 29.75 -15.74 -9.21
CA GLN A 781 30.33 -14.78 -8.28
C GLN A 781 29.21 -14.10 -7.47
N ARG A 782 29.32 -14.13 -6.14
CA ARG A 782 28.48 -13.31 -5.25
C ARG A 782 29.32 -12.11 -4.83
N TYR A 783 28.97 -10.92 -5.30
CA TYR A 783 29.32 -9.69 -4.60
C TYR A 783 28.42 -9.57 -3.35
N ILE A 784 29.07 -9.47 -2.20
CA ILE A 784 28.47 -9.08 -0.94
C ILE A 784 28.50 -7.54 -0.93
N SER A 785 27.34 -6.90 -0.97
CA SER A 785 27.19 -5.50 -0.57
C SER A 785 26.48 -5.51 0.77
N LYS A 786 27.28 -5.33 1.82
CA LYS A 786 26.84 -4.63 3.03
C LYS A 786 26.59 -3.18 2.60
N ASP A 787 25.41 -2.66 2.92
CA ASP A 787 25.11 -1.26 3.23
C ASP A 787 23.58 -1.08 3.22
N PHE A 788 23.00 -1.07 4.42
CA PHE A 788 21.64 -0.56 4.67
C PHE A 788 21.79 0.81 5.31
N LEU A 789 21.77 1.84 4.47
CA LEU A 789 21.52 3.25 4.82
C LEU A 789 20.33 3.73 3.96
N PRO A 790 19.57 4.74 4.41
CA PRO A 790 18.26 5.07 3.86
C PRO A 790 18.39 5.42 2.37
N ARG A 791 17.68 4.68 1.51
CA ARG A 791 17.78 4.88 0.06
C ARG A 791 17.21 6.25 -0.32
N ARG A 792 18.13 7.08 -0.82
CA ARG A 792 17.92 8.34 -1.54
C ARG A 792 16.81 8.21 -2.59
N ASN A 793 16.05 9.30 -2.72
CA ASN A 793 15.17 9.70 -3.82
C ASN A 793 15.19 8.78 -5.06
N CYS A 794 14.07 8.12 -5.34
CA CYS A 794 13.83 7.48 -6.64
C CYS A 794 13.43 8.55 -7.67
N TYR A 795 14.40 9.32 -8.15
CA TYR A 795 14.23 10.06 -9.40
C TYR A 795 14.35 9.08 -10.58
N PHE A 796 13.48 9.24 -11.58
CA PHE A 796 13.69 8.68 -12.91
C PHE A 796 14.91 9.35 -13.53
N ASP A 797 16.07 8.71 -13.44
CA ASP A 797 17.30 9.17 -14.07
C ASP A 797 17.46 8.45 -15.42
N PHE A 798 17.01 9.10 -16.50
CA PHE A 798 17.47 8.75 -17.85
C PHE A 798 18.75 9.54 -18.08
N ARG A 799 19.91 8.87 -17.97
CA ARG A 799 21.18 9.46 -18.37
C ARG A 799 21.14 9.77 -19.86
N VAL A 800 21.28 11.05 -20.21
CA VAL A 800 21.61 11.53 -21.56
C VAL A 800 23.14 11.43 -21.73
N PRO A 801 23.68 11.05 -22.91
CA PRO A 801 25.12 11.04 -23.13
C PRO A 801 25.67 12.48 -23.08
N THR A 802 26.69 12.71 -22.25
CA THR A 802 27.45 13.95 -22.20
C THR A 802 28.23 14.14 -23.51
N ARG A 803 27.92 15.21 -24.27
CA ARG A 803 28.81 15.72 -25.32
C ARG A 803 30.11 16.19 -24.69
N ARG A 804 31.23 15.72 -25.24
CA ARG A 804 32.57 16.27 -25.01
C ARG A 804 32.60 17.71 -25.52
N TYR A 805 33.13 18.62 -24.71
CA TYR A 805 33.71 19.88 -25.19
C TYR A 805 35.10 20.00 -24.57
N SER A 806 36.08 20.13 -25.46
CA SER A 806 37.46 20.51 -25.16
C SER A 806 37.54 22.02 -24.89
N PRO A 807 38.60 22.51 -24.22
CA PRO A 807 38.65 23.83 -23.62
C PRO A 807 39.05 24.91 -24.64
N VAL A 808 38.60 26.14 -24.41
CA VAL A 808 39.22 27.36 -24.96
C VAL A 808 39.57 28.24 -23.78
N GLU A 809 40.84 28.62 -23.77
CA GLU A 809 41.54 29.52 -22.86
C GLU A 809 40.99 30.95 -22.96
N ASP A 810 41.04 31.68 -21.84
CA ASP A 810 41.65 33.01 -21.72
C ASP A 810 40.98 33.86 -20.63
N GLY A 811 41.84 34.52 -19.83
CA GLY A 811 41.57 35.88 -19.37
C GLY A 811 41.31 36.09 -17.88
N ASP A 812 42.39 36.02 -17.12
CA ASP A 812 42.80 36.90 -16.01
C ASP A 812 41.79 37.84 -15.31
N ASP A 813 41.89 37.75 -13.98
CA ASP A 813 42.35 38.80 -13.05
C ASP A 813 41.43 39.29 -11.93
N SER A 814 41.98 39.16 -10.71
CA SER A 814 41.73 39.96 -9.50
C SER A 814 40.33 39.81 -8.84
N THR A 815 40.12 39.71 -7.53
CA THR A 815 40.94 40.00 -6.34
C THR A 815 40.35 39.31 -5.10
N SER A 816 41.21 39.20 -4.11
CA SER A 816 41.20 38.52 -2.81
C SER A 816 40.26 39.04 -1.70
N SER A 817 40.27 38.27 -0.58
CA SER A 817 39.95 38.60 0.82
C SER A 817 38.52 38.22 1.28
N SER A 818 38.35 37.08 1.99
CA SER A 818 38.44 36.88 3.45
C SER A 818 37.36 37.61 4.24
N PHE A 819 36.47 36.90 4.93
CA PHE A 819 36.44 36.84 6.40
C PHE A 819 35.35 35.88 6.91
N LEU A 820 35.72 35.19 7.99
CA LEU A 820 34.91 34.33 8.84
C LEU A 820 33.82 35.12 9.58
N GLN A 821 32.60 34.57 9.64
CA GLN A 821 31.88 34.23 10.87
C GLN A 821 30.69 33.31 10.58
#